data_AF-A0A7X9IXX3-F1
#
_entry.id   AF-A0A7X9IXX3-F1
#
_cell.length_a   1.000
_cell.length_b   1.000
_cell.length_c   1.000
_cell.angle_alpha   90.00
_cell.angle_beta   90.00
_cell.angle_gamma   90.00
#
_symmetry.space_group_name_H-M   'P 1'
#
loop_
_entity.id
_entity.type
_entity.pdbx_description
1 polymer ?
#
loop_
_entity_poly.entity_id
_entity_poly.type
_entity_poly.pdbx_seq_one_letter_code
_entity_poly.pdbx_strand_id
1 'polypeptide(L)'
;MMRRRLRLVCLGWLLFGCGDDGGGSSGGRPVGDPCERSTDCELDCVLPSDVYPGGFCSRWCGDDWSCPSGSQCMDLGGDIYCFRQCWTSDECRDGWGCGSAGACVPCGVEPSACAADADADADVEDTPDAPDEGVEPDAADADADAGADADADADADADADVSALPNGSPCTRASECRSRLCLPPEMGGVCAARCAPDDPCDYGYSCVPFAEDSDANGRTDRVGYGCYDWTTDRTQDGLACTEDVQCRSRLCEGGVCTRLCGSAGDCVPLTVCGSATLPLDDGTGTYPVCRFETVAAGEIRAVPIATLTMSTGTTGRLGELWMPPNAVSLQLFAQQMGTRGAYLGVLNAYDPANDRIYNYDDFVEGRDTPNWHMPDSRAASFFVPISNRVTFRVGRYLWTPVMFAPDGTSSFDDAVEWSAYVKFDPAGATAGRLAANLYFVGCGVTASTAPTSTRFQAALDEWERIYATAGITVGDYTYRDITGSAATTYSTVAYAEDIDQGEVGPLMALTAGRTEHAVNVFFVHDFTGYGLLGIAGGIPGPPAVHGTTHSAVIVNLDGAWGYGGAFLGQVIAHEVGHYLGLWHSTENPEGGWPYGGDPLADTTTGDTNNLMYWQAAGGSRLSAGQGWVMRRSPTVRTP
;
A
#
# COMPACT_ATOMS: atom_id res chain seq x y z
N MET A 1 28.35 26.55 34.97
CA MET A 1 27.33 25.85 35.78
C MET A 1 25.97 26.37 35.35
N MET A 2 25.00 25.48 35.13
CA MET A 2 23.70 25.67 34.42
C MET A 2 23.79 25.58 32.87
N ARG A 3 22.81 24.85 32.30
CA ARG A 3 22.64 24.40 30.89
C ARG A 3 23.39 23.12 30.45
N ARG A 4 23.02 21.99 31.06
CA ARG A 4 23.03 20.62 30.50
C ARG A 4 22.01 19.82 31.31
N ARG A 5 20.78 19.68 30.81
CA ARG A 5 19.69 18.79 31.23
C ARG A 5 18.39 19.29 30.59
N LEU A 6 18.18 18.89 29.33
CA LEU A 6 16.89 18.78 28.63
C LEU A 6 17.23 18.29 27.21
N ARG A 7 17.53 16.99 27.07
CA ARG A 7 17.69 16.23 25.82
C ARG A 7 17.49 14.74 26.14
N LEU A 8 16.30 14.42 26.62
CA LEU A 8 15.51 13.23 26.28
C LEU A 8 14.19 13.83 25.73
N VAL A 9 13.41 13.07 24.95
CA VAL A 9 12.25 13.49 24.13
C VAL A 9 12.66 13.92 22.70
N CYS A 10 12.26 13.10 21.73
CA CYS A 10 12.45 13.22 20.28
C CYS A 10 13.90 13.08 19.76
N LEU A 11 14.15 11.94 19.10
CA LEU A 11 15.30 11.58 18.25
C LEU A 11 16.68 11.44 18.93
N GLY A 12 17.29 10.28 18.72
CA GLY A 12 18.74 10.10 18.71
C GLY A 12 19.01 8.71 18.14
N TRP A 13 19.33 8.56 16.86
CA TRP A 13 20.55 8.97 16.14
C TRP A 13 20.16 9.39 14.69
N LEU A 14 20.76 10.33 13.94
CA LEU A 14 22.15 10.83 13.85
C LEU A 14 22.20 12.28 13.32
N LEU A 15 23.19 13.04 13.79
CA LEU A 15 23.86 14.09 13.02
C LEU A 15 25.38 13.88 13.14
N PHE A 16 26.07 13.85 12.00
CA PHE A 16 27.49 14.19 11.91
C PHE A 16 27.62 15.50 11.12
N GLY A 17 28.17 16.52 11.79
CA GLY A 17 28.93 17.68 11.31
C GLY A 17 28.53 18.43 10.03
N CYS A 18 28.12 19.70 10.18
CA CYS A 18 28.34 20.74 9.16
C CYS A 18 29.75 21.35 9.32
N GLY A 19 30.50 21.42 8.23
CA GLY A 19 31.60 22.36 8.03
C GLY A 19 31.31 23.19 6.79
N ASP A 20 31.40 24.52 6.92
CA ASP A 20 31.33 25.48 5.81
C ASP A 20 32.67 25.46 5.05
N ASP A 21 32.62 25.31 3.72
CA ASP A 21 33.42 26.03 2.72
C ASP A 21 33.07 25.55 1.30
N GLY A 22 32.59 26.47 0.44
CA GLY A 22 32.72 26.37 -1.03
C GLY A 22 31.45 25.99 -1.80
N GLY A 23 30.92 26.93 -2.59
CA GLY A 23 29.82 26.67 -3.52
C GLY A 23 30.19 25.68 -4.62
N GLY A 24 29.25 24.76 -4.92
CA GLY A 24 29.30 23.79 -6.01
C GLY A 24 27.98 23.04 -6.12
N SER A 25 27.52 22.82 -7.35
CA SER A 25 26.22 22.22 -7.72
C SER A 25 25.90 20.89 -6.99
N SER A 26 24.63 20.66 -6.67
CA SER A 26 24.05 19.41 -6.16
C SER A 26 24.48 18.20 -6.99
N GLY A 27 25.13 17.19 -6.37
CA GLY A 27 25.72 16.04 -7.06
C GLY A 27 25.39 14.71 -6.39
N GLY A 28 24.12 14.28 -6.49
CA GLY A 28 23.78 12.87 -6.33
C GLY A 28 24.16 12.09 -7.60
N ARG A 29 24.12 10.77 -7.57
CA ARG A 29 24.36 9.95 -8.77
C ARG A 29 23.09 9.80 -9.63
N PRO A 30 23.20 9.87 -10.98
CA PRO A 30 22.06 9.75 -11.90
C PRO A 30 21.51 8.33 -11.99
N VAL A 31 20.39 8.17 -12.71
CA VAL A 31 19.71 6.88 -12.91
C VAL A 31 20.65 5.82 -13.50
N GLY A 32 20.66 4.62 -12.90
CA GLY A 32 21.47 3.47 -13.30
C GLY A 32 22.81 3.34 -12.56
N ASP A 33 23.24 4.37 -11.82
CA ASP A 33 24.50 4.32 -11.06
C ASP A 33 24.37 3.48 -9.78
N PRO A 34 25.44 2.84 -9.28
CA PRO A 34 25.39 2.03 -8.06
C PRO A 34 25.16 2.86 -6.81
N CYS A 35 24.45 2.28 -5.86
CA CYS A 35 24.12 2.91 -4.59
C CYS A 35 23.94 1.86 -3.50
N GLU A 36 24.24 2.25 -2.26
CA GLU A 36 24.00 1.42 -1.07
C GLU A 36 22.90 2.01 -0.19
N ARG A 37 22.48 3.26 -0.45
CA ARG A 37 21.45 4.02 0.27
C ARG A 37 20.95 5.19 -0.59
N SER A 38 19.72 5.65 -0.36
CA SER A 38 19.08 6.68 -1.22
C SER A 38 19.85 8.01 -1.28
N THR A 39 20.58 8.37 -0.23
CA THR A 39 21.39 9.60 -0.21
C THR A 39 22.57 9.61 -1.19
N ASP A 40 22.89 8.47 -1.81
CA ASP A 40 23.94 8.38 -2.83
C ASP A 40 23.42 8.82 -4.22
N CYS A 41 22.11 8.94 -4.39
CA CYS A 41 21.42 9.16 -5.67
C CYS A 41 20.84 10.58 -5.79
N GLU A 42 20.61 11.03 -7.03
CA GLU A 42 19.76 12.22 -7.29
C GLU A 42 18.27 11.93 -7.03
N LEU A 43 17.89 10.65 -7.15
CA LEU A 43 16.55 10.12 -6.87
C LEU A 43 16.60 9.19 -5.65
N ASP A 44 16.06 7.98 -5.77
CA ASP A 44 16.10 6.94 -4.73
C ASP A 44 17.12 5.85 -5.08
N CYS A 45 17.54 5.07 -4.08
CA CYS A 45 18.35 3.89 -4.30
C CYS A 45 17.48 2.64 -4.26
N VAL A 46 17.44 1.90 -5.37
CA VAL A 46 17.00 0.50 -5.35
C VAL A 46 18.15 -0.30 -4.77
N LEU A 47 17.98 -0.77 -3.53
CA LEU A 47 19.05 -1.36 -2.75
C LEU A 47 19.62 -2.63 -3.41
N PRO A 48 20.91 -2.95 -3.17
CA PRO A 48 21.52 -4.17 -3.68
C PRO A 48 20.75 -5.43 -3.29
N SER A 49 20.51 -6.32 -4.25
CA SER A 49 19.84 -7.61 -4.06
C SER A 49 20.41 -8.68 -5.00
N ASP A 50 19.95 -9.92 -4.88
CA ASP A 50 20.29 -11.01 -5.81
C ASP A 50 19.84 -10.70 -7.26
N VAL A 51 18.80 -9.88 -7.40
CA VAL A 51 18.25 -9.42 -8.69
C VAL A 51 18.99 -8.17 -9.19
N TYR A 52 19.32 -7.24 -8.29
CA TYR A 52 19.99 -5.97 -8.59
C TYR A 52 21.39 -5.93 -7.97
N PRO A 53 22.39 -6.59 -8.59
CA PRO A 53 23.73 -6.64 -8.03
C PRO A 53 24.32 -5.23 -7.93
N GLY A 54 24.72 -4.86 -6.70
CA GLY A 54 25.31 -3.55 -6.39
C GLY A 54 24.34 -2.39 -6.23
N GLY A 55 23.02 -2.63 -6.31
CA GLY A 55 21.97 -1.61 -6.17
C GLY A 55 22.02 -0.57 -7.31
N PHE A 56 20.96 0.20 -7.53
CA PHE A 56 21.03 1.26 -8.54
C PHE A 56 20.14 2.45 -8.22
N CYS A 57 20.61 3.64 -8.58
CA CYS A 57 19.86 4.87 -8.46
C CYS A 57 18.70 4.85 -9.46
N SER A 58 17.49 5.01 -8.96
CA SER A 58 16.28 5.00 -9.78
C SER A 58 15.10 5.60 -9.01
N ARG A 59 13.93 5.61 -9.63
CA ARG A 59 12.65 5.84 -8.97
C ARG A 59 11.60 4.95 -9.60
N TRP A 60 10.54 4.67 -8.84
CA TRP A 60 9.37 4.04 -9.42
C TRP A 60 8.76 4.95 -10.48
N CYS A 61 8.27 4.36 -11.56
CA CYS A 61 7.71 5.09 -12.69
C CYS A 61 6.43 4.41 -13.19
N GLY A 62 5.49 5.21 -13.68
CA GLY A 62 4.27 4.70 -14.33
C GLY A 62 4.37 4.65 -15.86
N ASP A 63 5.22 5.51 -16.42
CA ASP A 63 5.51 5.67 -17.84
C ASP A 63 6.92 6.28 -18.04
N ASP A 64 7.38 6.36 -19.29
CA ASP A 64 8.70 6.92 -19.62
C ASP A 64 8.84 8.40 -19.27
N TRP A 65 7.75 9.17 -19.29
CA TRP A 65 7.76 10.59 -18.91
C TRP A 65 8.01 10.78 -17.42
N SER A 66 7.70 9.73 -16.64
CA SER A 66 8.04 9.61 -15.25
C SER A 66 9.51 9.24 -15.04
N CYS A 67 10.39 9.30 -16.04
CA CYS A 67 11.83 9.08 -15.86
C CYS A 67 12.67 10.30 -16.26
N PRO A 68 13.79 10.57 -15.57
CA PRO A 68 14.76 11.59 -16.00
C PRO A 68 15.27 11.33 -17.42
N SER A 69 15.71 12.39 -18.10
CA SER A 69 16.23 12.29 -19.47
C SER A 69 17.39 11.28 -19.57
N GLY A 70 17.34 10.39 -20.56
CA GLY A 70 18.30 9.28 -20.73
C GLY A 70 17.95 8.03 -19.92
N SER A 71 16.75 7.96 -19.34
CA SER A 71 16.19 6.77 -18.71
C SER A 71 14.76 6.52 -19.18
N GLN A 72 14.31 5.27 -19.09
CA GLN A 72 12.99 4.83 -19.48
C GLN A 72 12.38 3.94 -18.41
N CYS A 73 11.05 3.90 -18.36
CA CYS A 73 10.32 3.16 -17.37
C CYS A 73 10.14 1.71 -17.79
N MET A 74 10.60 0.77 -16.95
CA MET A 74 10.48 -0.64 -17.26
C MET A 74 10.10 -1.47 -16.05
N ASP A 75 9.33 -2.53 -16.31
CA ASP A 75 8.97 -3.58 -15.35
C ASP A 75 9.92 -4.76 -15.51
N LEU A 76 10.69 -5.06 -14.46
CA LEU A 76 11.53 -6.24 -14.36
C LEU A 76 10.99 -7.17 -13.27
N GLY A 77 10.14 -8.13 -13.66
CA GLY A 77 9.67 -9.18 -12.76
C GLY A 77 8.72 -8.69 -11.65
N GLY A 78 7.96 -7.62 -11.89
CA GLY A 78 7.01 -7.02 -10.94
C GLY A 78 7.54 -5.76 -10.24
N ASP A 79 8.77 -5.35 -10.55
CA ASP A 79 9.43 -4.16 -10.05
C ASP A 79 9.54 -3.12 -11.18
N ILE A 80 8.82 -2.01 -11.06
CA ILE A 80 8.77 -0.96 -12.09
C ILE A 80 9.63 0.22 -11.68
N TYR A 81 10.70 0.46 -12.42
CA TYR A 81 11.68 1.51 -12.11
C TYR A 81 12.20 2.19 -13.39
N CYS A 82 12.81 3.36 -13.23
CA CYS A 82 13.54 4.01 -14.31
C CYS A 82 14.88 3.30 -14.55
N PHE A 83 15.07 2.74 -15.73
CA PHE A 83 16.33 2.16 -16.15
C PHE A 83 17.04 3.07 -17.14
N ARG A 84 18.36 3.14 -17.03
CA ARG A 84 19.18 3.94 -17.95
C ARG A 84 19.07 3.35 -19.35
N GLN A 85 18.79 4.21 -20.34
CA GLN A 85 18.74 3.80 -21.74
C GLN A 85 20.15 3.41 -22.23
N CYS A 86 20.20 2.46 -23.15
CA CYS A 86 21.42 2.00 -23.79
C CYS A 86 21.18 1.60 -25.24
N TRP A 87 22.25 1.62 -26.02
CA TRP A 87 22.28 1.14 -27.40
C TRP A 87 23.20 -0.07 -27.57
N THR A 88 24.23 -0.18 -26.74
CA THR A 88 25.13 -1.32 -26.67
C THR A 88 25.42 -1.69 -25.23
N SER A 89 25.82 -2.94 -24.98
CA SER A 89 26.07 -3.42 -23.61
C SER A 89 27.28 -2.75 -22.94
N ASP A 90 28.20 -2.17 -23.71
CA ASP A 90 29.32 -1.37 -23.21
C ASP A 90 28.87 -0.04 -22.56
N GLU A 91 27.65 0.40 -22.86
CA GLU A 91 27.01 1.54 -22.19
C GLU A 91 26.43 1.16 -20.83
N CYS A 92 26.53 -0.10 -20.41
CA CYS A 92 26.07 -0.58 -19.11
C CYS A 92 27.24 -0.91 -18.20
N ARG A 93 27.00 -0.93 -16.88
CA ARG A 93 28.04 -1.23 -15.88
C ARG A 93 28.29 -2.74 -15.78
N ASP A 94 29.40 -3.14 -15.17
CA ASP A 94 29.73 -4.54 -14.94
C ASP A 94 28.58 -5.32 -14.26
N GLY A 95 28.24 -6.49 -14.83
CA GLY A 95 27.11 -7.30 -14.38
C GLY A 95 25.74 -6.84 -14.91
N TRP A 96 25.73 -5.83 -15.78
CA TRP A 96 24.56 -5.31 -16.49
C TRP A 96 24.86 -5.25 -17.99
N GLY A 97 23.83 -5.43 -18.80
CA GLY A 97 23.93 -5.40 -20.25
C GLY A 97 22.75 -4.67 -20.87
N CYS A 98 22.87 -4.34 -22.16
CA CYS A 98 21.79 -3.67 -22.86
C CYS A 98 20.71 -4.68 -23.24
N GLY A 99 19.59 -4.64 -22.51
CA GLY A 99 18.47 -5.55 -22.73
C GLY A 99 17.75 -5.26 -24.03
N SER A 100 16.94 -6.21 -24.49
CA SER A 100 16.14 -6.10 -25.71
C SER A 100 15.20 -4.89 -25.77
N ALA A 101 14.89 -4.28 -24.62
CA ALA A 101 14.12 -3.05 -24.50
C ALA A 101 14.94 -1.75 -24.67
N GLY A 102 16.26 -1.82 -24.88
CA GLY A 102 17.13 -0.63 -25.00
C GLY A 102 17.42 0.05 -23.67
N ALA A 103 17.46 -0.70 -22.57
CA ALA A 103 17.92 -0.22 -21.27
C ALA A 103 18.89 -1.18 -20.59
N CYS A 104 19.72 -0.63 -19.71
CA CYS A 104 20.66 -1.41 -18.93
C CYS A 104 19.91 -2.24 -17.89
N VAL A 105 19.99 -3.56 -18.02
CA VAL A 105 19.36 -4.54 -17.12
C VAL A 105 20.40 -5.52 -16.56
N PRO A 106 20.15 -6.12 -15.38
CA PRO A 106 21.10 -7.08 -14.81
C PRO A 106 21.23 -8.34 -15.66
N CYS A 107 22.45 -8.83 -15.88
CA CYS A 107 22.69 -10.06 -16.65
C CYS A 107 22.02 -11.30 -16.03
N GLY A 108 21.81 -11.30 -14.71
CA GLY A 108 21.12 -12.38 -14.01
C GLY A 108 19.63 -12.45 -14.30
N VAL A 109 19.04 -11.35 -14.77
CA VAL A 109 17.62 -11.25 -15.11
C VAL A 109 17.40 -11.45 -16.61
N GLU A 110 18.25 -10.86 -17.45
CA GLU A 110 18.26 -11.09 -18.89
C GLU A 110 19.66 -11.56 -19.34
N PRO A 111 19.93 -12.88 -19.35
CA PRO A 111 21.24 -13.41 -19.74
C PRO A 111 21.66 -13.02 -21.17
N SER A 112 20.70 -12.80 -22.07
CA SER A 112 20.93 -12.32 -23.44
C SER A 112 21.46 -10.90 -23.51
N ALA A 113 21.21 -10.05 -22.51
CA ALA A 113 21.70 -8.67 -22.49
C ALA A 113 23.24 -8.59 -22.38
N CYS A 114 23.87 -9.65 -21.88
CA CYS A 114 25.31 -9.72 -21.65
C CYS A 114 25.99 -10.80 -22.51
N ALA A 115 25.27 -11.38 -23.46
CA ALA A 115 25.88 -12.20 -24.49
C ALA A 115 26.67 -11.25 -25.41
N ALA A 116 27.99 -11.41 -25.43
CA ALA A 116 28.88 -10.60 -26.27
C ALA A 116 28.40 -10.60 -27.73
N ASP A 117 28.41 -9.43 -28.36
CA ASP A 117 28.14 -9.23 -29.78
C ASP A 117 28.94 -10.24 -30.63
N ALA A 118 28.28 -11.33 -31.04
CA ALA A 118 28.88 -12.36 -31.89
C ALA A 118 28.60 -12.15 -33.39
N ASP A 119 27.87 -11.09 -33.76
CA ASP A 119 27.42 -10.86 -35.15
C ASP A 119 27.68 -9.43 -35.65
N ALA A 120 28.84 -8.87 -35.33
CA ALA A 120 29.30 -7.62 -35.94
C ALA A 120 30.82 -7.65 -36.19
N ASP A 121 31.26 -8.45 -37.16
CA ASP A 121 32.48 -8.18 -37.93
C ASP A 121 32.48 -9.02 -39.22
N ALA A 122 31.69 -8.59 -40.19
CA ALA A 122 31.92 -8.88 -41.59
C ALA A 122 32.57 -7.64 -42.22
N ASP A 123 33.90 -7.61 -42.32
CA ASP A 123 34.63 -7.21 -43.54
C ASP A 123 36.16 -7.21 -43.38
N VAL A 124 36.80 -8.04 -44.23
CA VAL A 124 38.01 -7.77 -45.04
C VAL A 124 39.41 -7.71 -44.37
N GLU A 125 40.25 -8.65 -44.84
CA GLU A 125 41.74 -8.72 -44.88
C GLU A 125 42.46 -8.87 -43.51
N ASP A 126 43.37 -9.82 -43.28
CA ASP A 126 44.50 -10.26 -44.10
C ASP A 126 45.00 -11.63 -43.54
N THR A 127 45.33 -12.57 -44.42
CA THR A 127 46.10 -13.79 -44.06
C THR A 127 47.57 -13.43 -43.90
N PRO A 128 48.39 -14.06 -43.02
CA PRO A 128 48.92 -15.38 -43.36
C PRO A 128 49.35 -16.31 -42.19
N ASP A 129 49.56 -17.56 -42.60
CA ASP A 129 50.49 -18.57 -42.06
C ASP A 129 50.09 -19.43 -40.84
N ALA A 130 49.70 -20.67 -41.19
CA ALA A 130 49.96 -21.91 -40.45
C ALA A 130 51.49 -22.19 -40.35
N PRO A 131 52.01 -23.25 -39.69
CA PRO A 131 51.30 -24.44 -39.21
C PRO A 131 51.81 -25.08 -37.89
N ASP A 132 51.09 -26.16 -37.55
CA ASP A 132 51.60 -27.44 -37.03
C ASP A 132 51.83 -27.63 -35.53
N GLU A 133 51.30 -28.77 -35.07
CA GLU A 133 51.87 -29.83 -34.19
C GLU A 133 50.64 -30.45 -33.47
N GLY A 134 50.14 -31.61 -33.91
CA GLY A 134 50.66 -32.91 -33.47
C GLY A 134 50.37 -33.08 -31.97
N VAL A 135 49.48 -33.98 -31.54
CA VAL A 135 49.83 -35.35 -31.15
C VAL A 135 48.56 -36.04 -30.60
N GLU A 136 48.11 -37.09 -31.29
CA GLU A 136 47.37 -38.27 -30.75
C GLU A 136 48.34 -39.11 -29.87
N PRO A 137 47.94 -40.02 -28.96
CA PRO A 137 46.88 -41.01 -29.24
C PRO A 137 46.15 -41.66 -28.02
N ASP A 138 45.24 -42.59 -28.37
CA ASP A 138 45.04 -43.94 -27.81
C ASP A 138 43.60 -44.28 -27.37
N ALA A 139 42.85 -44.79 -28.35
CA ALA A 139 42.37 -46.18 -28.45
C ALA A 139 41.50 -46.79 -27.32
N ALA A 140 40.30 -47.20 -27.72
CA ALA A 140 39.92 -48.63 -27.65
C ALA A 140 38.68 -48.90 -28.53
N ASP A 141 38.92 -49.66 -29.60
CA ASP A 141 37.92 -50.31 -30.44
C ASP A 141 37.17 -51.43 -29.69
N ALA A 142 35.89 -51.61 -30.04
CA ALA A 142 35.22 -52.90 -30.02
C ALA A 142 34.14 -52.95 -31.12
N ASP A 143 34.50 -53.64 -32.21
CA ASP A 143 33.65 -54.12 -33.30
C ASP A 143 32.41 -54.88 -32.79
N ALA A 144 31.19 -54.52 -33.23
CA ALA A 144 30.46 -55.04 -34.39
C ALA A 144 29.89 -56.47 -34.21
N ASP A 145 28.56 -56.59 -34.23
CA ASP A 145 27.91 -57.57 -35.11
C ASP A 145 26.41 -57.29 -35.34
N ALA A 146 26.00 -57.61 -36.57
CA ALA A 146 24.82 -57.15 -37.27
C ALA A 146 23.50 -57.88 -36.93
N GLY A 147 22.39 -57.18 -37.16
CA GLY A 147 21.04 -57.74 -37.25
C GLY A 147 20.12 -56.77 -37.99
N ALA A 148 19.98 -56.96 -39.30
CA ALA A 148 19.09 -56.23 -40.17
C ALA A 148 17.62 -56.61 -39.93
N ASP A 149 16.71 -55.64 -39.99
CA ASP A 149 15.37 -55.78 -40.57
C ASP A 149 14.80 -54.41 -40.96
N ALA A 150 14.81 -54.18 -42.28
CA ALA A 150 13.84 -53.46 -43.13
C ALA A 150 13.32 -52.06 -42.73
N ASP A 151 13.96 -51.05 -43.32
CA ASP A 151 13.37 -50.04 -44.23
C ASP A 151 11.83 -49.86 -44.24
N ALA A 152 11.38 -48.76 -43.63
CA ALA A 152 10.36 -47.89 -44.21
C ALA A 152 10.56 -46.46 -43.69
N ASP A 153 10.37 -45.50 -44.59
CA ASP A 153 10.27 -44.06 -44.38
C ASP A 153 11.59 -43.28 -44.23
N ALA A 154 12.36 -43.33 -45.32
CA ALA A 154 13.14 -42.18 -45.74
C ALA A 154 12.22 -41.15 -46.42
N ASP A 155 12.42 -39.90 -46.00
CA ASP A 155 12.17 -38.65 -46.72
C ASP A 155 10.72 -38.18 -46.91
N ALA A 156 10.24 -37.36 -45.97
CA ALA A 156 9.50 -36.13 -46.28
C ALA A 156 9.48 -35.13 -45.09
N ASP A 157 10.65 -34.72 -44.57
CA ASP A 157 10.77 -33.41 -43.90
C ASP A 157 10.81 -32.30 -44.96
N ALA A 158 9.69 -32.13 -45.66
CA ALA A 158 9.47 -31.09 -46.65
C ALA A 158 8.01 -30.65 -46.64
N ASP A 159 7.55 -30.17 -45.49
CA ASP A 159 6.48 -29.18 -45.40
C ASP A 159 6.87 -28.16 -44.32
N ALA A 160 7.92 -27.39 -44.60
CA ALA A 160 7.94 -26.03 -44.11
C ALA A 160 6.75 -25.34 -44.77
N ASP A 161 5.65 -25.14 -44.03
CA ASP A 161 4.56 -24.27 -44.45
C ASP A 161 5.12 -22.83 -44.51
N VAL A 162 5.65 -22.45 -45.68
CA VAL A 162 6.21 -21.12 -45.98
C VAL A 162 5.09 -20.07 -46.13
N SER A 163 3.87 -20.32 -45.64
CA SER A 163 2.74 -19.39 -45.83
C SER A 163 2.03 -18.94 -44.56
N ALA A 164 2.35 -19.49 -43.39
CA ALA A 164 1.71 -19.10 -42.14
C ALA A 164 2.45 -17.92 -41.47
N LEU A 165 1.75 -16.80 -41.32
CA LEU A 165 2.25 -15.56 -40.75
C LEU A 165 2.59 -15.71 -39.24
N PRO A 166 3.71 -15.14 -38.77
CA PRO A 166 4.06 -15.14 -37.35
C PRO A 166 3.14 -14.21 -36.52
N ASN A 167 3.17 -14.37 -35.19
CA ASN A 167 2.44 -13.50 -34.27
C ASN A 167 2.82 -12.02 -34.51
N GLY A 168 1.85 -11.11 -34.39
CA GLY A 168 1.97 -9.69 -34.71
C GLY A 168 1.73 -9.33 -36.18
N SER A 169 1.70 -10.31 -37.10
CA SER A 169 1.43 -10.05 -38.52
C SER A 169 -0.04 -9.73 -38.78
N PRO A 170 -0.39 -8.74 -39.62
CA PRO A 170 -1.77 -8.49 -40.04
C PRO A 170 -2.39 -9.72 -40.71
N CYS A 171 -3.63 -10.03 -40.36
CA CYS A 171 -4.39 -11.15 -40.89
C CYS A 171 -5.87 -10.79 -41.05
N THR A 172 -6.57 -11.59 -41.86
CA THR A 172 -8.04 -11.48 -42.01
C THR A 172 -8.77 -12.77 -41.67
N ARG A 173 -8.05 -13.88 -41.55
CA ARG A 173 -8.60 -15.21 -41.23
C ARG A 173 -7.57 -16.03 -40.44
N ALA A 174 -8.06 -16.88 -39.55
CA ALA A 174 -7.21 -17.66 -38.64
C ALA A 174 -6.20 -18.56 -39.37
N SER A 175 -6.56 -19.09 -40.55
CA SER A 175 -5.70 -19.94 -41.39
C SER A 175 -4.47 -19.23 -41.97
N GLU A 176 -4.40 -17.90 -41.92
CA GLU A 176 -3.21 -17.14 -42.33
C GLU A 176 -2.12 -17.15 -41.26
N CYS A 177 -2.45 -17.49 -40.02
CA CYS A 177 -1.56 -17.39 -38.87
C CYS A 177 -0.97 -18.73 -38.49
N ARG A 178 0.32 -18.75 -38.13
CA ARG A 178 0.99 -19.95 -37.59
C ARG A 178 0.31 -20.46 -36.31
N SER A 179 -0.21 -19.56 -35.50
CA SER A 179 -0.98 -19.85 -34.29
C SER A 179 -2.41 -20.35 -34.54
N ARG A 180 -2.87 -20.32 -35.80
CA ARG A 180 -4.28 -20.54 -36.18
C ARG A 180 -5.26 -19.65 -35.41
N LEU A 181 -4.83 -18.45 -35.06
CA LEU A 181 -5.65 -17.44 -34.43
C LEU A 181 -5.32 -16.08 -35.04
N CYS A 182 -6.36 -15.46 -35.63
CA CYS A 182 -6.35 -14.07 -36.05
C CYS A 182 -7.26 -13.30 -35.10
N LEU A 183 -6.72 -12.32 -34.37
CA LEU A 183 -7.52 -11.47 -33.50
C LEU A 183 -8.50 -10.66 -34.35
N PRO A 184 -9.69 -10.32 -33.81
CA PRO A 184 -10.66 -9.56 -34.57
C PRO A 184 -10.17 -8.13 -34.88
N PRO A 185 -10.73 -7.43 -35.88
CA PRO A 185 -10.26 -6.11 -36.31
C PRO A 185 -10.23 -5.05 -35.19
N GLU A 186 -11.18 -5.08 -34.26
CA GLU A 186 -11.21 -4.22 -33.07
C GLU A 186 -10.04 -4.47 -32.11
N MET A 187 -9.37 -5.62 -32.25
CA MET A 187 -8.13 -6.01 -31.57
C MET A 187 -6.92 -5.95 -32.52
N GLY A 188 -7.01 -5.18 -33.60
CA GLY A 188 -5.89 -4.91 -34.52
C GLY A 188 -5.81 -5.86 -35.72
N GLY A 189 -6.56 -6.96 -35.75
CA GLY A 189 -6.55 -7.86 -36.91
C GLY A 189 -5.19 -8.52 -37.14
N VAL A 190 -4.55 -9.04 -36.09
CA VAL A 190 -3.20 -9.61 -36.14
C VAL A 190 -3.16 -11.06 -35.67
N CYS A 191 -2.19 -11.82 -36.16
CA CYS A 191 -1.91 -13.16 -35.70
C CYS A 191 -1.48 -13.13 -34.23
N ALA A 192 -2.08 -13.98 -33.39
CA ALA A 192 -1.78 -14.01 -31.95
C ALA A 192 -1.68 -15.44 -31.43
N ALA A 193 -0.90 -15.66 -30.37
CA ALA A 193 -0.92 -16.92 -29.64
C ALA A 193 -2.26 -17.08 -28.87
N ARG A 194 -2.70 -18.33 -28.69
CA ARG A 194 -3.78 -18.64 -27.75
C ARG A 194 -3.22 -18.57 -26.33
N CYS A 195 -4.08 -18.22 -25.39
CA CYS A 195 -3.79 -18.21 -23.96
C CYS A 195 -4.98 -18.76 -23.19
N ALA A 196 -4.84 -18.88 -21.87
CA ALA A 196 -5.92 -19.21 -20.96
C ALA A 196 -5.88 -18.29 -19.74
N PRO A 197 -6.98 -18.17 -18.96
CA PRO A 197 -7.00 -17.37 -17.74
C PRO A 197 -5.89 -17.69 -16.73
N ASP A 198 -5.41 -18.94 -16.71
CA ASP A 198 -4.34 -19.48 -15.86
C ASP A 198 -3.00 -19.66 -16.60
N ASP A 199 -2.93 -19.32 -17.88
CA ASP A 199 -1.74 -19.47 -18.74
C ASP A 199 -1.34 -18.10 -19.35
N PRO A 200 -0.32 -17.42 -18.77
CA PRO A 200 0.02 -16.06 -19.15
C PRO A 200 0.69 -16.02 -20.53
N CYS A 201 0.46 -14.91 -21.23
CA CYS A 201 1.20 -14.59 -22.44
C CYS A 201 2.64 -14.15 -22.13
N ASP A 202 3.50 -14.19 -23.14
CA ASP A 202 4.86 -13.64 -23.07
C ASP A 202 4.85 -12.15 -22.65
N TYR A 203 6.00 -11.68 -22.15
CA TYR A 203 6.17 -10.28 -21.76
C TYR A 203 5.79 -9.32 -22.90
N GLY A 204 5.11 -8.22 -22.60
CA GLY A 204 4.55 -7.32 -23.62
C GLY A 204 3.16 -7.72 -24.14
N TYR A 205 2.62 -8.86 -23.69
CA TYR A 205 1.27 -9.31 -24.05
C TYR A 205 0.36 -9.49 -22.83
N SER A 206 -0.94 -9.59 -23.07
CA SER A 206 -1.96 -9.88 -22.05
C SER A 206 -3.03 -10.80 -22.63
N CYS A 207 -3.47 -11.78 -21.85
CA CYS A 207 -4.51 -12.69 -22.29
C CYS A 207 -5.87 -11.99 -22.23
N VAL A 208 -6.55 -11.88 -23.37
CA VAL A 208 -7.84 -11.17 -23.46
C VAL A 208 -8.93 -12.09 -24.02
N PRO A 209 -10.17 -12.02 -23.49
CA PRO A 209 -11.30 -12.73 -24.07
C PRO A 209 -11.86 -11.97 -25.27
N PHE A 210 -12.34 -12.69 -26.28
CA PHE A 210 -13.00 -12.09 -27.46
C PHE A 210 -14.06 -13.04 -28.05
N ALA A 211 -14.95 -12.48 -28.87
CA ALA A 211 -16.00 -13.25 -29.52
C ALA A 211 -15.38 -13.94 -30.75
N GLU A 212 -15.29 -15.26 -30.71
CA GLU A 212 -14.62 -16.05 -31.74
C GLU A 212 -15.68 -16.73 -32.62
N ASP A 213 -15.49 -16.65 -33.94
CA ASP A 213 -16.17 -17.47 -34.94
C ASP A 213 -15.35 -18.76 -35.11
N SER A 214 -15.77 -19.81 -34.41
CA SER A 214 -14.98 -21.03 -34.25
C SER A 214 -15.03 -21.97 -35.45
N ASP A 215 -16.07 -21.86 -36.28
CA ASP A 215 -16.30 -22.68 -37.47
C ASP A 215 -16.15 -21.89 -38.79
N ALA A 216 -15.81 -20.60 -38.70
CA ALA A 216 -15.60 -19.67 -39.81
C ALA A 216 -16.86 -19.49 -40.68
N ASN A 217 -18.05 -19.57 -40.08
CA ASN A 217 -19.33 -19.40 -40.79
C ASN A 217 -19.77 -17.92 -40.91
N GLY A 218 -19.00 -16.99 -40.35
CA GLY A 218 -19.26 -15.57 -40.31
C GLY A 218 -20.08 -15.12 -39.10
N ARG A 219 -20.24 -15.96 -38.07
CA ARG A 219 -20.97 -15.66 -36.84
C ARG A 219 -20.17 -16.12 -35.63
N THR A 220 -20.08 -15.28 -34.62
CA THR A 220 -19.41 -15.60 -33.35
C THR A 220 -20.25 -16.57 -32.52
N ASP A 221 -19.65 -17.68 -32.08
CA ASP A 221 -20.33 -18.81 -31.43
C ASP A 221 -19.60 -19.28 -30.14
N ARG A 222 -18.43 -18.72 -29.82
CA ARG A 222 -17.74 -18.99 -28.55
C ARG A 222 -16.93 -17.81 -28.04
N VAL A 223 -16.49 -17.91 -26.77
CA VAL A 223 -15.45 -17.04 -26.23
C VAL A 223 -14.08 -17.65 -26.55
N GLY A 224 -13.27 -16.92 -27.32
CA GLY A 224 -11.86 -17.21 -27.55
C GLY A 224 -10.96 -16.43 -26.60
N TYR A 225 -9.71 -16.88 -26.47
CA TYR A 225 -8.67 -16.21 -25.67
C TYR A 225 -7.40 -16.08 -26.51
N GLY A 226 -6.80 -14.89 -26.51
CA GLY A 226 -5.63 -14.59 -27.32
C GLY A 226 -4.69 -13.60 -26.66
N CYS A 227 -3.41 -13.71 -26.98
CA CYS A 227 -2.37 -12.81 -26.51
C CYS A 227 -2.41 -11.50 -27.28
N TYR A 228 -2.81 -10.45 -26.56
CA TYR A 228 -2.94 -9.10 -27.08
C TYR A 228 -1.72 -8.26 -26.72
N ASP A 229 -1.09 -7.64 -27.72
CA ASP A 229 0.06 -6.74 -27.55
C ASP A 229 -0.38 -5.40 -26.91
N TRP A 230 0.07 -5.11 -25.70
CA TRP A 230 -0.28 -3.88 -24.98
C TRP A 230 0.81 -2.79 -25.05
N THR A 231 1.88 -2.97 -25.84
CA THR A 231 3.03 -2.04 -25.92
C THR A 231 2.69 -0.64 -26.46
N THR A 232 1.44 -0.39 -26.82
CA THR A 232 0.90 0.90 -27.27
C THR A 232 0.05 1.54 -26.16
N ASP A 233 0.71 2.16 -25.18
CA ASP A 233 0.17 2.97 -24.07
C ASP A 233 -1.23 2.59 -23.57
N ARG A 234 -1.28 1.68 -22.58
CA ARG A 234 -2.52 1.28 -21.89
C ARG A 234 -2.41 1.34 -20.38
N THR A 235 -3.56 1.54 -19.78
CA THR A 235 -3.72 1.58 -18.34
C THR A 235 -3.49 0.19 -17.73
N GLN A 236 -2.62 0.12 -16.71
CA GLN A 236 -2.32 -1.11 -15.96
C GLN A 236 -3.51 -1.59 -15.12
N ASP A 237 -3.49 -2.87 -14.75
CA ASP A 237 -4.45 -3.44 -13.79
C ASP A 237 -4.46 -2.66 -12.46
N GLY A 238 -5.64 -2.54 -11.87
CA GLY A 238 -5.92 -1.79 -10.66
C GLY A 238 -6.16 -0.30 -10.88
N LEU A 239 -5.80 0.28 -12.03
CA LEU A 239 -6.05 1.69 -12.30
C LEU A 239 -7.49 1.94 -12.81
N ALA A 240 -7.94 3.19 -12.73
CA ALA A 240 -9.29 3.57 -13.14
C ALA A 240 -9.49 3.46 -14.66
N CYS A 241 -10.69 3.02 -15.05
CA CYS A 241 -11.12 2.93 -16.45
C CYS A 241 -12.60 3.27 -16.59
N THR A 242 -12.99 3.63 -17.81
CA THR A 242 -14.37 3.82 -18.26
C THR A 242 -14.76 2.80 -19.32
N GLU A 243 -13.79 2.27 -20.07
CA GLU A 243 -14.00 1.32 -21.16
C GLU A 243 -12.92 0.24 -21.13
N ASP A 244 -13.30 -0.98 -21.52
CA ASP A 244 -12.40 -2.14 -21.62
C ASP A 244 -11.11 -1.81 -22.38
N VAL A 245 -11.21 -1.12 -23.51
CA VAL A 245 -10.08 -0.83 -24.40
C VAL A 245 -8.96 0.00 -23.76
N GLN A 246 -9.23 0.69 -22.65
CA GLN A 246 -8.23 1.47 -21.92
C GLN A 246 -7.29 0.57 -21.12
N CYS A 247 -7.74 -0.62 -20.74
CA CYS A 247 -6.99 -1.53 -19.89
C CYS A 247 -6.03 -2.40 -20.72
N ARG A 248 -4.86 -2.66 -20.15
CA ARG A 248 -3.87 -3.61 -20.68
C ARG A 248 -4.51 -4.98 -20.95
N SER A 249 -5.31 -5.46 -19.99
CA SER A 249 -6.11 -6.70 -20.07
C SER A 249 -7.34 -6.61 -20.96
N ARG A 250 -7.69 -5.42 -21.45
CA ARG A 250 -8.98 -5.10 -22.06
C ARG A 250 -10.21 -5.46 -21.20
N LEU A 251 -10.09 -5.34 -19.88
CA LEU A 251 -11.18 -5.65 -18.95
C LEU A 251 -11.35 -4.51 -17.95
N CYS A 252 -12.45 -3.78 -18.06
CA CYS A 252 -12.83 -2.70 -17.17
C CYS A 252 -14.06 -3.11 -16.34
N GLU A 253 -13.82 -3.56 -15.10
CA GLU A 253 -14.88 -4.02 -14.20
C GLU A 253 -15.05 -3.03 -13.04
N GLY A 254 -16.27 -2.54 -12.84
CA GLY A 254 -16.56 -1.59 -11.76
C GLY A 254 -15.78 -0.27 -11.85
N GLY A 255 -15.29 0.09 -13.04
CA GLY A 255 -14.45 1.27 -13.27
C GLY A 255 -12.97 1.07 -12.95
N VAL A 256 -12.51 -0.18 -12.80
CA VAL A 256 -11.11 -0.54 -12.54
C VAL A 256 -10.63 -1.58 -13.55
N CYS A 257 -9.43 -1.36 -14.10
CA CYS A 257 -8.77 -2.33 -14.95
C CYS A 257 -8.51 -3.60 -14.15
N THR A 258 -9.04 -4.71 -14.63
CA THR A 258 -8.97 -6.00 -13.94
C THR A 258 -8.34 -7.06 -14.84
N ARG A 259 -8.26 -8.30 -14.38
CA ARG A 259 -7.66 -9.42 -15.12
C ARG A 259 -8.56 -10.64 -15.13
N LEU A 260 -8.30 -11.51 -16.10
CA LEU A 260 -8.83 -12.88 -16.07
C LEU A 260 -8.33 -13.61 -14.83
N CYS A 261 -9.06 -14.64 -14.42
CA CYS A 261 -8.70 -15.48 -13.29
C CYS A 261 -9.01 -16.94 -13.59
N GLY A 262 -8.15 -17.85 -13.13
CA GLY A 262 -8.44 -19.29 -13.05
C GLY A 262 -8.96 -19.68 -11.67
N SER A 263 -8.58 -18.93 -10.63
CA SER A 263 -8.90 -19.19 -9.24
C SER A 263 -9.07 -17.90 -8.43
N ALA A 264 -9.55 -18.01 -7.19
CA ALA A 264 -9.64 -16.88 -6.28
C ALA A 264 -8.27 -16.30 -5.90
N GLY A 265 -7.19 -17.08 -6.00
CA GLY A 265 -5.82 -16.64 -5.68
C GLY A 265 -5.23 -15.68 -6.71
N ASP A 266 -5.79 -15.62 -7.92
CA ASP A 266 -5.33 -14.73 -8.99
C ASP A 266 -5.84 -13.29 -8.81
N CYS A 267 -6.80 -13.11 -7.91
CA CYS A 267 -7.47 -11.86 -7.64
C CYS A 267 -6.90 -11.17 -6.41
N VAL A 268 -6.84 -9.83 -6.45
CA VAL A 268 -6.39 -9.03 -5.30
C VAL A 268 -7.43 -9.05 -4.17
N PRO A 269 -7.05 -8.75 -2.91
CA PRO A 269 -8.03 -8.65 -1.83
C PRO A 269 -9.17 -7.67 -2.18
N LEU A 270 -10.41 -7.96 -1.71
CA LEU A 270 -11.70 -7.35 -2.11
C LEU A 270 -12.26 -7.71 -3.49
N THR A 271 -11.52 -8.50 -4.28
CA THR A 271 -12.03 -9.05 -5.54
C THR A 271 -12.16 -10.56 -5.45
N VAL A 272 -13.12 -11.11 -6.20
CA VAL A 272 -13.37 -12.55 -6.31
C VAL A 272 -13.31 -12.97 -7.77
N CYS A 273 -12.86 -14.20 -8.02
CA CYS A 273 -12.94 -14.78 -9.35
C CYS A 273 -14.39 -15.11 -9.67
N GLY A 274 -15.03 -14.24 -10.45
CA GLY A 274 -16.42 -14.37 -10.88
C GLY A 274 -16.51 -14.60 -12.39
N SER A 275 -17.72 -14.48 -12.93
CA SER A 275 -17.94 -14.56 -14.38
C SER A 275 -18.45 -13.23 -14.92
N ALA A 276 -17.93 -12.83 -16.07
CA ALA A 276 -18.48 -11.78 -16.92
C ALA A 276 -19.01 -12.39 -18.22
N THR A 277 -19.76 -11.59 -18.98
CA THR A 277 -20.44 -12.02 -20.21
C THR A 277 -19.93 -11.27 -21.42
N LEU A 278 -19.80 -11.99 -22.54
CA LEU A 278 -19.47 -11.42 -23.84
C LEU A 278 -20.62 -11.68 -24.81
N PRO A 279 -21.12 -10.66 -25.55
CA PRO A 279 -22.11 -10.87 -26.59
C PRO A 279 -21.57 -11.76 -27.72
N LEU A 280 -22.36 -12.72 -28.16
CA LEU A 280 -22.08 -13.59 -29.31
C LEU A 280 -23.28 -13.52 -30.28
N ASP A 281 -23.07 -13.85 -31.56
CA ASP A 281 -24.15 -13.82 -32.55
C ASP A 281 -25.23 -14.88 -32.31
N ASP A 282 -24.92 -15.94 -31.58
CA ASP A 282 -25.83 -17.02 -31.19
C ASP A 282 -26.31 -16.94 -29.73
N GLY A 283 -25.86 -15.93 -28.97
CA GLY A 283 -26.25 -15.75 -27.58
C GLY A 283 -25.26 -14.95 -26.75
N THR A 284 -24.76 -15.55 -25.68
CA THR A 284 -23.86 -14.90 -24.72
C THR A 284 -22.87 -15.91 -24.19
N GLY A 285 -21.59 -15.60 -24.36
CA GLY A 285 -20.50 -16.36 -23.79
C GLY A 285 -20.16 -15.86 -22.39
N THR A 286 -19.59 -16.72 -21.55
CA THR A 286 -19.11 -16.36 -20.21
C THR A 286 -17.62 -16.61 -20.08
N TYR A 287 -16.91 -15.72 -19.39
CA TYR A 287 -15.49 -15.86 -19.10
C TYR A 287 -15.17 -15.48 -17.65
N PRO A 288 -14.13 -16.06 -17.03
CA PRO A 288 -13.80 -15.79 -15.65
C PRO A 288 -12.99 -14.49 -15.53
N VAL A 289 -13.33 -13.64 -14.57
CA VAL A 289 -12.69 -12.34 -14.36
C VAL A 289 -12.68 -11.99 -12.88
N CYS A 290 -11.61 -11.32 -12.42
CA CYS A 290 -11.59 -10.74 -11.09
C CYS A 290 -12.57 -9.57 -11.02
N ARG A 291 -13.51 -9.62 -10.08
CA ARG A 291 -14.50 -8.56 -9.89
C ARG A 291 -14.68 -8.22 -8.42
N PHE A 292 -15.05 -6.99 -8.14
CA PHE A 292 -15.32 -6.57 -6.76
C PHE A 292 -16.50 -7.35 -6.16
N GLU A 293 -16.37 -7.71 -4.89
CA GLU A 293 -17.50 -8.22 -4.13
C GLU A 293 -18.62 -7.17 -4.06
N THR A 294 -19.87 -7.61 -4.16
CA THR A 294 -21.00 -6.73 -3.88
C THR A 294 -21.13 -6.54 -2.37
N VAL A 295 -20.74 -5.37 -1.89
CA VAL A 295 -20.79 -5.00 -0.47
C VAL A 295 -21.97 -4.08 -0.22
N ALA A 296 -22.71 -4.31 0.88
CA ALA A 296 -23.88 -3.50 1.20
C ALA A 296 -23.47 -2.05 1.52
N ALA A 297 -24.32 -1.10 1.12
CA ALA A 297 -24.15 0.29 1.53
C ALA A 297 -24.15 0.38 3.06
N GLY A 298 -23.12 1.01 3.60
CA GLY A 298 -22.94 1.19 5.04
C GLY A 298 -22.11 0.11 5.74
N GLU A 299 -21.73 -0.95 5.03
CA GLU A 299 -20.88 -1.99 5.59
C GLU A 299 -19.43 -1.50 5.76
N ILE A 300 -18.75 -2.05 6.76
CA ILE A 300 -17.31 -1.90 6.96
C ILE A 300 -16.71 -3.29 6.83
N ARG A 301 -15.75 -3.47 5.92
CA ARG A 301 -15.06 -4.75 5.70
C ARG A 301 -13.67 -4.70 6.27
N ALA A 302 -13.36 -5.66 7.13
CA ALA A 302 -11.98 -6.01 7.45
C ALA A 302 -11.45 -6.97 6.37
N VAL A 303 -10.30 -6.63 5.80
CA VAL A 303 -9.66 -7.32 4.70
C VAL A 303 -8.24 -7.68 5.15
N PRO A 304 -7.94 -8.96 5.40
CA PRO A 304 -6.56 -9.36 5.68
C PRO A 304 -5.72 -9.13 4.41
N ILE A 305 -4.59 -8.43 4.56
CA ILE A 305 -3.69 -8.14 3.45
C ILE A 305 -2.58 -9.18 3.40
N ALA A 306 -1.77 -9.23 4.45
CA ALA A 306 -0.67 -10.19 4.58
C ALA A 306 -0.11 -10.21 6.00
N THR A 307 0.57 -11.30 6.34
CA THR A 307 1.55 -11.31 7.44
C THR A 307 2.93 -11.20 6.82
N LEU A 308 3.63 -10.10 7.10
CA LEU A 308 4.94 -9.82 6.55
C LEU A 308 6.00 -10.03 7.62
N THR A 309 7.05 -10.80 7.32
CA THR A 309 8.28 -10.73 8.10
C THR A 309 9.00 -9.46 7.67
N MET A 310 9.11 -8.51 8.58
CA MET A 310 9.75 -7.22 8.35
C MET A 310 11.04 -7.14 9.15
N SER A 311 12.03 -6.42 8.65
CA SER A 311 13.25 -6.09 9.38
C SER A 311 13.25 -4.60 9.73
N THR A 312 13.77 -4.24 10.89
CA THR A 312 13.91 -2.83 11.26
C THR A 312 14.86 -2.11 10.30
N GLY A 313 14.47 -0.93 9.83
CA GLY A 313 15.29 -0.13 8.91
C GLY A 313 15.24 -0.58 7.46
N THR A 314 14.42 -1.58 7.12
CA THR A 314 14.09 -1.92 5.73
C THR A 314 12.65 -1.53 5.43
N THR A 315 12.40 -1.18 4.17
CA THR A 315 11.05 -1.03 3.64
C THR A 315 10.47 -2.40 3.37
N GLY A 316 9.26 -2.67 3.86
CA GLY A 316 8.54 -3.88 3.52
C GLY A 316 8.17 -3.91 2.03
N ARG A 317 7.78 -5.09 1.54
CA ARG A 317 7.19 -5.23 0.20
C ARG A 317 6.04 -4.23 0.04
N LEU A 318 5.97 -3.60 -1.14
CA LEU A 318 4.89 -2.67 -1.49
C LEU A 318 3.53 -3.32 -1.23
N GLY A 319 2.70 -2.66 -0.43
CA GLY A 319 1.32 -3.05 -0.20
C GLY A 319 0.41 -2.47 -1.27
N GLU A 320 -0.59 -3.24 -1.67
CA GLU A 320 -1.55 -2.87 -2.71
C GLU A 320 -2.96 -3.28 -2.32
N LEU A 321 -3.93 -2.43 -2.61
CA LEU A 321 -5.35 -2.75 -2.50
C LEU A 321 -6.18 -1.96 -3.52
N TRP A 322 -7.13 -2.62 -4.18
CA TRP A 322 -7.99 -1.98 -5.18
C TRP A 322 -9.32 -1.57 -4.54
N MET A 323 -9.68 -0.29 -4.70
CA MET A 323 -10.90 0.28 -4.13
C MET A 323 -12.05 0.25 -5.14
N PRO A 324 -13.21 -0.31 -4.76
CA PRO A 324 -14.42 -0.26 -5.58
C PRO A 324 -15.11 1.11 -5.52
N PRO A 325 -16.04 1.40 -6.45
CA PRO A 325 -16.67 2.72 -6.58
C PRO A 325 -17.56 3.16 -5.41
N ASN A 326 -17.98 2.22 -4.56
CA ASN A 326 -18.81 2.50 -3.38
C ASN A 326 -18.00 2.67 -2.08
N ALA A 327 -16.68 2.47 -2.11
CA ALA A 327 -15.82 2.74 -0.98
C ALA A 327 -15.63 4.26 -0.78
N VAL A 328 -15.62 4.71 0.47
CA VAL A 328 -15.43 6.13 0.83
C VAL A 328 -14.19 6.41 1.67
N SER A 329 -13.60 5.36 2.23
CA SER A 329 -12.38 5.43 3.01
C SER A 329 -11.74 4.06 3.20
N LEU A 330 -10.45 4.11 3.53
CA LEU A 330 -9.57 2.99 3.81
C LEU A 330 -8.76 3.31 5.07
N GLN A 331 -8.77 2.42 6.05
CA GLN A 331 -7.83 2.46 7.17
C GLN A 331 -7.00 1.19 7.17
N LEU A 332 -5.70 1.33 6.93
CA LEU A 332 -4.74 0.25 7.11
C LEU A 332 -4.40 0.14 8.60
N PHE A 333 -4.26 -1.08 9.07
CA PHE A 333 -3.90 -1.40 10.43
C PHE A 333 -2.76 -2.43 10.41
N ALA A 334 -1.66 -2.10 11.07
CA ALA A 334 -0.51 -2.96 11.24
C ALA A 334 -0.40 -3.37 12.71
N GLN A 335 -0.16 -4.65 12.97
CA GLN A 335 0.03 -5.18 14.32
C GLN A 335 1.24 -6.11 14.39
N GLN A 336 2.14 -5.84 15.32
CA GLN A 336 3.28 -6.68 15.61
C GLN A 336 2.81 -7.96 16.32
N MET A 337 3.29 -9.11 15.85
CA MET A 337 2.98 -10.42 16.44
C MET A 337 4.00 -10.81 17.53
N GLY A 338 5.23 -10.32 17.40
CA GLY A 338 6.27 -10.44 18.44
C GLY A 338 6.11 -9.44 19.58
N THR A 339 7.05 -9.48 20.52
CA THR A 339 6.98 -8.71 21.78
C THR A 339 7.99 -7.56 21.87
N ARG A 340 8.80 -7.36 20.82
CA ARG A 340 9.97 -6.46 20.84
C ARG A 340 9.61 -4.97 20.88
N GLY A 341 8.37 -4.58 20.55
CA GLY A 341 7.94 -3.18 20.64
C GLY A 341 8.43 -2.34 19.48
N ALA A 342 8.31 -2.84 18.24
CA ALA A 342 8.74 -2.10 17.06
C ALA A 342 7.74 -1.00 16.70
N TYR A 343 8.21 0.13 16.20
CA TYR A 343 7.35 1.15 15.63
C TYR A 343 6.95 0.74 14.22
N LEU A 344 5.65 0.71 13.95
CA LEU A 344 5.07 0.32 12.69
C LEU A 344 4.46 1.53 12.00
N GLY A 345 4.49 1.57 10.68
CA GLY A 345 3.82 2.63 9.94
C GLY A 345 3.94 2.49 8.44
N VAL A 346 3.62 3.59 7.78
CA VAL A 346 3.75 3.78 6.33
C VAL A 346 4.86 4.80 6.07
N LEU A 347 5.69 4.58 5.04
CA LEU A 347 6.67 5.57 4.56
C LEU A 347 6.11 6.42 3.43
N ASN A 348 5.48 5.78 2.45
CA ASN A 348 4.89 6.43 1.29
C ASN A 348 3.52 5.85 1.04
N ALA A 349 2.58 6.68 0.56
CA ALA A 349 1.31 6.21 0.04
C ALA A 349 0.93 6.99 -1.22
N TYR A 350 0.33 6.28 -2.17
CA TYR A 350 -0.10 6.80 -3.47
C TYR A 350 -1.57 6.47 -3.71
N ASP A 351 -2.28 7.41 -4.34
CA ASP A 351 -3.66 7.20 -4.76
C ASP A 351 -3.74 6.58 -6.18
N PRO A 352 -4.95 6.23 -6.66
CA PRO A 352 -5.15 5.66 -7.99
C PRO A 352 -4.78 6.57 -9.17
N ALA A 353 -4.59 7.87 -8.95
CA ALA A 353 -4.05 8.80 -9.96
C ALA A 353 -2.51 8.87 -9.90
N ASN A 354 -1.88 8.05 -9.07
CA ASN A 354 -0.46 8.04 -8.78
C ASN A 354 0.03 9.33 -8.09
N ASP A 355 -0.88 10.09 -7.49
CA ASP A 355 -0.52 11.24 -6.66
C ASP A 355 0.03 10.73 -5.32
N ARG A 356 1.20 11.23 -4.90
CA ARG A 356 1.76 10.92 -3.58
C ARG A 356 0.94 11.64 -2.49
N ILE A 357 0.10 10.88 -1.79
CA ILE A 357 -0.79 11.42 -0.75
C ILE A 357 -0.13 11.50 0.62
N TYR A 358 0.96 10.75 0.83
CA TYR A 358 1.74 10.78 2.05
C TYR A 358 3.20 10.40 1.79
N ASN A 359 4.10 11.07 2.51
CA ASN A 359 5.52 10.74 2.60
C ASN A 359 6.00 11.05 4.03
N TYR A 360 6.68 10.08 4.64
CA TYR A 360 7.13 10.17 6.02
C TYR A 360 8.21 11.24 6.21
N ASP A 361 9.18 11.34 5.29
CA ASP A 361 10.26 12.33 5.39
C ASP A 361 9.71 13.75 5.30
N ASP A 362 8.79 14.00 4.37
CA ASP A 362 8.04 15.25 4.25
C ASP A 362 7.33 15.57 5.58
N PHE A 363 6.64 14.59 6.16
CA PHE A 363 5.95 14.76 7.43
C PHE A 363 6.92 15.11 8.59
N VAL A 364 7.99 14.34 8.79
CA VAL A 364 8.93 14.60 9.90
C VAL A 364 9.76 15.87 9.71
N GLU A 365 9.99 16.29 8.46
CA GLU A 365 10.64 17.57 8.13
C GLU A 365 9.67 18.77 8.19
N GLY A 366 8.39 18.53 8.41
CA GLY A 366 7.38 19.59 8.53
C GLY A 366 6.90 20.16 7.21
N ARG A 367 7.12 19.45 6.11
CA ARG A 367 6.52 19.76 4.83
C ARG A 367 5.05 19.36 4.85
N ASP A 368 4.20 20.22 4.26
CA ASP A 368 2.76 19.98 4.23
C ASP A 368 2.45 18.73 3.38
N THR A 369 1.93 17.69 4.03
CA THR A 369 1.41 16.50 3.36
C THR A 369 -0.11 16.45 3.55
N PRO A 370 -0.90 16.05 2.54
CA PRO A 370 -2.35 16.11 2.63
C PRO A 370 -2.95 14.98 3.49
N ASN A 371 -2.21 13.89 3.74
CA ASN A 371 -2.69 12.75 4.53
C ASN A 371 -1.76 12.36 5.68
N TRP A 372 -1.90 13.00 6.84
CA TRP A 372 -0.99 12.78 7.97
C TRP A 372 -1.09 11.39 8.59
N HIS A 373 0.07 10.89 9.01
CA HIS A 373 0.23 9.65 9.74
C HIS A 373 1.52 9.72 10.56
N MET A 374 1.53 9.05 11.70
CA MET A 374 2.71 8.87 12.52
C MET A 374 2.86 7.38 12.83
N PRO A 375 4.08 6.82 12.71
CA PRO A 375 4.35 5.46 13.17
C PRO A 375 4.13 5.31 14.68
N ASP A 376 3.63 4.16 15.10
CA ASP A 376 3.26 3.87 16.49
C ASP A 376 3.84 2.51 16.95
N SER A 377 4.06 2.34 18.25
CA SER A 377 4.70 1.15 18.82
C SER A 377 3.76 -0.07 18.86
N ARG A 378 4.22 -1.23 18.35
CA ARG A 378 3.48 -2.51 18.24
C ARG A 378 2.22 -2.50 17.38
N ALA A 379 1.51 -1.40 17.23
CA ALA A 379 0.32 -1.32 16.42
C ALA A 379 0.15 0.10 15.87
N ALA A 380 -0.18 0.23 14.59
CA ALA A 380 -0.31 1.54 13.95
C ALA A 380 -1.46 1.56 12.95
N SER A 381 -2.11 2.71 12.81
CA SER A 381 -3.16 2.92 11.82
C SER A 381 -2.79 4.02 10.81
N PHE A 382 -3.04 3.74 9.54
CA PHE A 382 -2.92 4.70 8.45
C PHE A 382 -4.29 4.89 7.80
N PHE A 383 -4.85 6.09 7.88
CA PHE A 383 -6.23 6.36 7.45
C PHE A 383 -6.29 7.32 6.28
N VAL A 384 -7.02 6.93 5.25
CA VAL A 384 -7.22 7.68 4.01
C VAL A 384 -8.72 7.76 3.71
N PRO A 385 -9.28 8.95 3.48
CA PRO A 385 -8.66 10.27 3.61
C PRO A 385 -8.79 10.84 5.03
N ILE A 386 -7.70 11.39 5.59
CA ILE A 386 -7.71 12.15 6.86
C ILE A 386 -7.86 13.66 6.64
N SER A 387 -7.97 14.11 5.39
CA SER A 387 -8.30 15.49 5.02
C SER A 387 -9.14 15.54 3.75
N ASN A 388 -9.91 16.61 3.58
CA ASN A 388 -10.64 16.88 2.34
C ASN A 388 -9.74 17.37 1.19
N ARG A 389 -8.42 17.48 1.40
CA ARG A 389 -7.43 17.74 0.35
C ARG A 389 -7.14 16.48 -0.46
N VAL A 390 -7.38 15.30 0.13
CA VAL A 390 -7.27 14.01 -0.54
C VAL A 390 -8.63 13.62 -1.12
N THR A 391 -8.70 13.48 -2.43
CA THR A 391 -9.88 12.89 -3.08
C THR A 391 -9.77 11.38 -2.98
N PHE A 392 -10.76 10.73 -2.35
CA PHE A 392 -10.83 9.27 -2.36
C PHE A 392 -11.31 8.80 -3.74
N ARG A 393 -10.49 7.99 -4.42
CA ARG A 393 -10.71 7.57 -5.81
C ARG A 393 -10.93 6.07 -5.88
N VAL A 394 -11.57 5.65 -6.96
CA VAL A 394 -11.70 4.24 -7.34
C VAL A 394 -10.38 3.77 -7.93
N GLY A 395 -9.98 2.53 -7.66
CA GLY A 395 -8.76 1.93 -8.18
C GLY A 395 -7.69 1.68 -7.13
N ARG A 396 -6.45 1.55 -7.59
CA ARG A 396 -5.31 1.02 -6.85
C ARG A 396 -4.71 2.03 -5.89
N TYR A 397 -4.71 1.69 -4.61
CA TYR A 397 -3.91 2.37 -3.60
C TYR A 397 -2.64 1.57 -3.32
N LEU A 398 -1.52 2.28 -3.20
CA LEU A 398 -0.21 1.72 -2.90
C LEU A 398 0.34 2.32 -1.62
N TRP A 399 1.05 1.51 -0.83
CA TRP A 399 1.78 2.00 0.34
C TRP A 399 3.06 1.21 0.58
N THR A 400 4.03 1.85 1.23
CA THR A 400 5.28 1.22 1.65
C THR A 400 5.25 0.97 3.15
N PRO A 401 5.09 -0.28 3.61
CA PRO A 401 5.22 -0.65 5.02
C PRO A 401 6.61 -0.31 5.56
N VAL A 402 6.68 0.13 6.81
CA VAL A 402 7.96 0.31 7.51
C VAL A 402 7.90 -0.18 8.95
N MET A 403 9.07 -0.62 9.43
CA MET A 403 9.30 -0.97 10.82
C MET A 403 10.58 -0.28 11.33
N PHE A 404 10.48 0.41 12.46
CA PHE A 404 11.62 1.01 13.15
C PHE A 404 11.85 0.33 14.50
N ALA A 405 13.12 0.20 14.87
CA ALA A 405 13.49 -0.23 16.20
C ALA A 405 13.14 0.86 17.23
N PRO A 406 12.64 0.50 18.42
CA PRO A 406 12.31 1.49 19.46
C PRO A 406 13.52 2.28 19.97
N ASP A 407 14.71 1.70 19.94
CA ASP A 407 15.98 2.37 20.27
C ASP A 407 16.64 3.06 19.06
N GLY A 408 15.99 3.01 17.88
CA GLY A 408 16.46 3.57 16.62
C GLY A 408 17.75 2.97 16.07
N THR A 409 18.32 1.94 16.72
CA THR A 409 19.67 1.44 16.40
C THR A 409 19.77 -0.08 16.34
N SER A 410 18.88 -0.80 17.03
CA SER A 410 18.84 -2.26 16.96
C SER A 410 18.31 -2.74 15.61
N SER A 411 18.82 -3.90 15.18
CA SER A 411 18.34 -4.60 13.98
C SER A 411 17.68 -5.90 14.39
N PHE A 412 16.42 -6.11 13.99
CA PHE A 412 15.72 -7.36 14.20
C PHE A 412 14.59 -7.57 13.21
N ASP A 413 14.23 -8.84 13.03
CA ASP A 413 13.06 -9.24 12.27
C ASP A 413 11.86 -9.47 13.19
N ASP A 414 10.67 -9.16 12.71
CA ASP A 414 9.42 -9.52 13.36
C ASP A 414 8.31 -9.76 12.33
N ALA A 415 7.33 -10.58 12.71
CA ALA A 415 6.12 -10.77 11.92
C ALA A 415 5.13 -9.65 12.24
N VAL A 416 4.65 -8.99 11.19
CA VAL A 416 3.66 -7.91 11.26
C VAL A 416 2.44 -8.30 10.44
N GLU A 417 1.29 -8.36 11.09
CA GLU A 417 0.00 -8.56 10.43
C GLU A 417 -0.53 -7.24 9.90
N TRP A 418 -0.90 -7.21 8.62
CA TRP A 418 -1.50 -6.07 7.95
C TRP A 418 -2.94 -6.39 7.56
N SER A 419 -3.86 -5.51 7.97
CA SER A 419 -5.27 -5.57 7.61
C SER A 419 -5.73 -4.21 7.09
N ALA A 420 -6.72 -4.21 6.20
CA ALA A 420 -7.39 -3.02 5.71
C ALA A 420 -8.85 -3.00 6.18
N TYR A 421 -9.33 -1.85 6.60
CA TYR A 421 -10.70 -1.61 6.99
C TYR A 421 -11.30 -0.63 6.00
N VAL A 422 -12.18 -1.13 5.13
CA VAL A 422 -12.78 -0.35 4.06
C VAL A 422 -14.21 -0.05 4.42
N LYS A 423 -14.56 1.24 4.39
CA LYS A 423 -15.93 1.70 4.61
C LYS A 423 -16.63 1.91 3.29
N PHE A 424 -17.81 1.33 3.15
CA PHE A 424 -18.64 1.42 1.96
C PHE A 424 -19.81 2.34 2.26
N ASP A 425 -19.94 3.45 1.55
CA ASP A 425 -21.09 4.33 1.69
C ASP A 425 -21.30 5.17 0.42
N PRO A 426 -22.17 4.73 -0.51
CA PRO A 426 -22.42 5.49 -1.74
C PRO A 426 -23.03 6.88 -1.48
N ALA A 427 -23.58 7.14 -0.29
CA ALA A 427 -24.07 8.46 0.10
C ALA A 427 -22.97 9.39 0.65
N GLY A 428 -21.71 8.92 0.72
CA GLY A 428 -20.56 9.75 1.04
C GLY A 428 -20.34 9.99 2.54
N ALA A 429 -20.80 9.12 3.42
CA ALA A 429 -20.64 9.21 4.88
C ALA A 429 -21.16 10.54 5.45
N THR A 430 -22.45 10.82 5.21
CA THR A 430 -23.11 12.06 5.65
C THR A 430 -23.61 12.02 7.09
N ALA A 431 -23.79 10.84 7.66
CA ALA A 431 -24.12 10.62 9.06
C ALA A 431 -23.46 9.33 9.58
N GLY A 432 -23.43 9.15 10.90
CA GLY A 432 -22.89 7.93 11.49
C GLY A 432 -23.35 7.64 12.92
N ARG A 433 -23.05 6.44 13.39
CA ARG A 433 -23.27 5.97 14.76
C ARG A 433 -21.98 5.49 15.39
N LEU A 434 -21.74 5.92 16.62
CA LEU A 434 -20.59 5.49 17.42
C LEU A 434 -21.09 4.85 18.71
N ALA A 435 -20.88 3.53 18.83
CA ALA A 435 -21.07 2.82 20.08
C ALA A 435 -19.82 2.95 20.95
N ALA A 436 -19.96 2.89 22.27
CA ALA A 436 -18.83 3.04 23.18
C ALA A 436 -18.86 2.06 24.37
N ASN A 437 -17.71 1.47 24.65
CA ASN A 437 -17.43 0.76 25.89
C ASN A 437 -16.80 1.72 26.91
N LEU A 438 -17.41 1.85 28.07
CA LEU A 438 -16.99 2.74 29.15
C LEU A 438 -16.41 1.90 30.29
N TYR A 439 -15.09 1.95 30.47
CA TYR A 439 -14.34 1.18 31.46
C TYR A 439 -13.97 2.04 32.67
N PHE A 440 -14.40 1.65 33.87
CA PHE A 440 -14.07 2.36 35.10
C PHE A 440 -12.95 1.64 35.85
N VAL A 441 -11.86 2.34 36.12
CA VAL A 441 -10.62 1.76 36.65
C VAL A 441 -10.33 2.33 38.04
N GLY A 442 -10.97 1.75 39.05
CA GLY A 442 -10.73 2.16 40.45
C GLY A 442 -11.04 3.63 40.77
N CYS A 443 -11.70 4.37 39.87
CA CYS A 443 -11.84 5.83 39.86
C CYS A 443 -13.01 6.39 40.71
N GLY A 444 -13.59 5.58 41.60
CA GLY A 444 -14.74 5.95 42.43
C GLY A 444 -16.10 5.99 41.70
N VAL A 445 -16.12 6.10 40.37
CA VAL A 445 -17.29 5.76 39.54
C VAL A 445 -17.22 4.30 39.14
N THR A 446 -18.37 3.66 39.04
CA THR A 446 -18.49 2.26 38.66
C THR A 446 -19.52 2.10 37.54
N ALA A 447 -19.48 0.97 36.85
CA ALA A 447 -20.45 0.60 35.84
C ALA A 447 -21.90 0.64 36.35
N SER A 448 -22.11 0.34 37.64
CA SER A 448 -23.42 0.38 38.28
C SER A 448 -23.89 1.80 38.68
N THR A 449 -22.96 2.72 38.93
CA THR A 449 -23.28 4.07 39.42
C THR A 449 -23.31 5.11 38.29
N ALA A 450 -22.46 4.93 37.26
CA ALA A 450 -22.36 5.84 36.11
C ALA A 450 -23.70 6.15 35.40
N PRO A 451 -24.61 5.17 35.17
CA PRO A 451 -25.89 5.45 34.50
C PRO A 451 -26.83 6.39 35.28
N THR A 452 -26.65 6.52 36.59
CA THR A 452 -27.51 7.36 37.45
C THR A 452 -26.79 8.59 38.01
N SER A 453 -25.48 8.70 37.80
CA SER A 453 -24.69 9.86 38.19
C SER A 453 -25.04 11.06 37.31
N THR A 454 -25.75 12.04 37.86
CA THR A 454 -26.11 13.27 37.14
C THR A 454 -24.91 13.93 36.48
N ARG A 455 -23.75 13.87 37.13
CA ARG A 455 -22.53 14.49 36.61
C ARG A 455 -21.89 13.71 35.46
N PHE A 456 -21.92 12.38 35.53
CA PHE A 456 -21.42 11.55 34.45
C PHE A 456 -22.37 11.59 33.25
N GLN A 457 -23.68 11.59 33.49
CA GLN A 457 -24.67 11.80 32.43
C GLN A 457 -24.49 13.16 31.75
N ALA A 458 -24.20 14.24 32.49
CA ALA A 458 -23.85 15.53 31.89
C ALA A 458 -22.57 15.50 31.02
N ALA A 459 -21.65 14.56 31.26
CA ALA A 459 -20.49 14.35 30.39
C ALA A 459 -20.89 13.65 29.09
N LEU A 460 -21.72 12.60 29.18
CA LEU A 460 -22.25 11.91 28.00
C LEU A 460 -23.12 12.85 27.15
N ASP A 461 -24.00 13.64 27.78
CA ASP A 461 -24.85 14.64 27.12
C ASP A 461 -24.00 15.65 26.32
N GLU A 462 -22.89 16.12 26.89
CA GLU A 462 -22.01 17.08 26.21
C GLU A 462 -21.22 16.41 25.06
N TRP A 463 -20.74 15.19 25.26
CA TRP A 463 -20.08 14.43 24.19
C TRP A 463 -21.03 14.20 23.00
N GLU A 464 -22.26 13.74 23.29
CA GLU A 464 -23.33 13.56 22.30
C GLU A 464 -23.66 14.88 21.59
N ARG A 465 -23.79 15.98 22.33
CA ARG A 465 -24.07 17.30 21.76
C ARG A 465 -22.98 17.75 20.79
N ILE A 466 -21.71 17.55 21.13
CA ILE A 466 -20.58 17.91 20.27
C ILE A 466 -20.61 17.08 18.98
N TYR A 467 -20.70 15.75 19.10
CA TYR A 467 -20.64 14.84 17.95
C TYR A 467 -21.88 14.94 17.06
N ALA A 468 -23.04 15.31 17.62
CA ALA A 468 -24.24 15.60 16.84
C ALA A 468 -24.03 16.74 15.83
N THR A 469 -23.17 17.72 16.14
CA THR A 469 -22.82 18.79 15.17
C THR A 469 -22.06 18.26 13.96
N ALA A 470 -21.36 17.13 14.12
CA ALA A 470 -20.69 16.39 13.06
C ALA A 470 -21.59 15.29 12.44
N GLY A 471 -22.89 15.25 12.75
CA GLY A 471 -23.81 14.24 12.21
C GLY A 471 -23.55 12.82 12.74
N ILE A 472 -22.87 12.69 13.89
CA ILE A 472 -22.60 11.40 14.54
C ILE A 472 -23.49 11.29 15.77
N THR A 473 -24.29 10.23 15.82
CA THR A 473 -25.03 9.85 17.03
C THR A 473 -24.15 8.95 17.87
N VAL A 474 -23.72 9.43 19.03
CA VAL A 474 -23.03 8.62 20.05
C VAL A 474 -24.09 7.95 20.92
N GLY A 475 -23.87 6.71 21.32
CA GLY A 475 -24.82 5.98 22.15
C GLY A 475 -24.44 4.52 22.36
N ASP A 476 -25.43 3.69 22.67
CA ASP A 476 -25.25 2.25 22.91
C ASP A 476 -24.12 1.94 23.90
N TYR A 477 -24.09 2.71 25.00
CA TYR A 477 -23.03 2.62 26.00
C TYR A 477 -23.03 1.28 26.73
N THR A 478 -21.88 0.64 26.75
CA THR A 478 -21.64 -0.55 27.59
C THR A 478 -20.72 -0.18 28.74
N TYR A 479 -21.25 -0.23 29.97
CA TYR A 479 -20.53 0.13 31.19
C TYR A 479 -19.82 -1.09 31.78
N ARG A 480 -18.54 -0.95 32.13
CA ARG A 480 -17.68 -2.05 32.58
C ARG A 480 -16.76 -1.60 33.71
N ASP A 481 -16.64 -2.41 34.76
CA ASP A 481 -15.65 -2.19 35.82
C ASP A 481 -14.39 -3.00 35.53
N ILE A 482 -13.22 -2.37 35.61
CA ILE A 482 -11.96 -3.08 35.80
C ILE A 482 -11.81 -3.35 37.31
N THR A 483 -11.57 -4.61 37.66
CA THR A 483 -11.57 -5.07 39.07
C THR A 483 -10.26 -5.77 39.44
N GLY A 484 -10.09 -6.08 40.72
CA GLY A 484 -8.92 -6.80 41.22
C GLY A 484 -7.64 -5.95 41.18
N SER A 485 -6.48 -6.61 40.97
CA SER A 485 -5.18 -5.94 40.97
C SER A 485 -5.06 -4.89 39.86
N ALA A 486 -5.64 -5.14 38.68
CA ALA A 486 -5.63 -4.19 37.57
C ALA A 486 -6.30 -2.85 37.93
N ALA A 487 -7.38 -2.90 38.71
CA ALA A 487 -8.05 -1.68 39.18
C ALA A 487 -7.16 -0.84 40.08
N THR A 488 -6.35 -1.48 40.93
CA THR A 488 -5.41 -0.76 41.81
C THR A 488 -4.22 -0.25 41.01
N THR A 489 -3.60 -1.10 40.19
CA THR A 489 -2.42 -0.76 39.38
C THR A 489 -2.71 0.41 38.45
N TYR A 490 -3.80 0.35 37.70
CA TYR A 490 -4.10 1.33 36.65
C TYR A 490 -5.04 2.46 37.11
N SER A 491 -5.35 2.56 38.41
CA SER A 491 -6.16 3.67 38.91
C SER A 491 -5.48 5.01 38.73
N THR A 492 -4.16 5.08 38.94
CA THR A 492 -3.34 6.25 38.60
C THR A 492 -2.27 5.81 37.62
N VAL A 493 -2.41 6.20 36.35
CA VAL A 493 -1.63 5.62 35.25
C VAL A 493 -0.26 6.28 35.17
N ALA A 494 0.81 5.47 35.20
CA ALA A 494 2.15 5.94 34.90
C ALA A 494 2.31 6.22 33.40
N TYR A 495 2.36 7.52 33.05
CA TYR A 495 2.63 7.95 31.69
C TYR A 495 4.13 7.87 31.38
N ALA A 496 4.44 7.37 30.19
CA ALA A 496 5.74 7.48 29.54
C ALA A 496 5.50 8.05 28.13
N GLU A 497 6.51 8.71 27.55
CA GLU A 497 6.42 9.29 26.20
C GLU A 497 6.08 8.25 25.13
N ASP A 498 6.57 7.02 25.29
CA ASP A 498 6.14 5.87 24.52
C ASP A 498 5.08 5.11 25.33
N ILE A 499 3.88 4.99 24.76
CA ILE A 499 2.72 4.42 25.45
C ILE A 499 2.95 2.96 25.87
N ASP A 500 3.85 2.25 25.18
CA ASP A 500 4.23 0.87 25.48
C ASP A 500 5.32 0.73 26.55
N GLN A 501 6.00 1.83 26.88
CA GLN A 501 7.01 1.87 27.95
C GLN A 501 6.39 2.23 29.31
N GLY A 502 5.14 2.69 29.32
CA GLY A 502 4.37 3.02 30.52
C GLY A 502 3.20 2.07 30.78
N GLU A 503 2.24 2.54 31.57
CA GLU A 503 1.02 1.79 31.91
C GLU A 503 -0.15 2.05 30.94
N VAL A 504 0.00 3.02 30.03
CA VAL A 504 -1.02 3.40 29.03
C VAL A 504 -1.34 2.23 28.11
N GLY A 505 -0.37 1.72 27.36
CA GLY A 505 -0.57 0.60 26.43
C GLY A 505 -1.12 -0.66 27.10
N PRO A 506 -0.50 -1.14 28.21
CA PRO A 506 -1.01 -2.29 28.96
C PRO A 506 -2.45 -2.14 29.47
N LEU A 507 -2.87 -0.94 29.85
CA LEU A 507 -4.28 -0.67 30.22
C LEU A 507 -5.21 -0.79 29.02
N MET A 508 -4.87 -0.20 27.86
CA MET A 508 -5.68 -0.30 26.65
C MET A 508 -5.84 -1.75 26.16
N ALA A 509 -4.79 -2.57 26.33
CA ALA A 509 -4.79 -3.99 25.98
C ALA A 509 -5.78 -4.84 26.81
N LEU A 510 -6.28 -4.34 27.96
CA LEU A 510 -7.32 -5.04 28.74
C LEU A 510 -8.66 -5.18 28.00
N THR A 511 -8.81 -4.51 26.85
CA THR A 511 -9.96 -4.69 25.94
C THR A 511 -9.94 -6.02 25.18
N ALA A 512 -8.90 -6.86 25.37
CA ALA A 512 -8.79 -8.16 24.70
C ALA A 512 -10.03 -9.06 24.89
N GLY A 513 -10.37 -9.80 23.83
CA GLY A 513 -11.54 -10.69 23.81
C GLY A 513 -12.88 -9.95 23.71
N ARG A 514 -12.88 -8.69 23.27
CA ARG A 514 -14.07 -7.98 22.78
C ARG A 514 -14.23 -8.16 21.28
N THR A 515 -15.46 -8.03 20.80
CA THR A 515 -15.80 -8.19 19.38
C THR A 515 -16.84 -7.18 18.89
N GLU A 516 -17.38 -6.37 19.79
CA GLU A 516 -18.32 -5.31 19.47
C GLU A 516 -17.69 -4.20 18.62
N HIS A 517 -18.45 -3.61 17.71
CA HIS A 517 -17.98 -2.47 16.94
C HIS A 517 -18.18 -1.17 17.73
N ALA A 518 -17.30 -0.91 18.68
CA ALA A 518 -17.38 0.22 19.60
C ALA A 518 -15.99 0.83 19.89
N VAL A 519 -15.95 2.12 20.23
CA VAL A 519 -14.73 2.74 20.79
C VAL A 519 -14.61 2.38 22.27
N ASN A 520 -13.39 2.18 22.76
CA ASN A 520 -13.15 1.93 24.18
C ASN A 520 -12.67 3.20 24.88
N VAL A 521 -13.32 3.54 25.99
CA VAL A 521 -13.00 4.71 26.82
C VAL A 521 -12.73 4.25 28.24
N PHE A 522 -11.51 4.43 28.73
CA PHE A 522 -11.12 4.16 30.11
C PHE A 522 -11.20 5.44 30.95
N PHE A 523 -11.74 5.32 32.15
CA PHE A 523 -11.79 6.35 33.16
C PHE A 523 -10.89 5.93 34.33
N VAL A 524 -9.84 6.71 34.56
CA VAL A 524 -8.83 6.51 35.61
C VAL A 524 -8.88 7.68 36.60
N HIS A 525 -8.32 7.56 37.79
CA HIS A 525 -8.24 8.70 38.72
C HIS A 525 -7.39 9.82 38.13
N ASP A 526 -6.14 9.53 37.73
CA ASP A 526 -5.18 10.54 37.29
C ASP A 526 -4.04 9.90 36.49
N PHE A 527 -3.17 10.72 35.89
CA PHE A 527 -1.90 10.31 35.29
C PHE A 527 -0.74 10.79 36.17
N THR A 528 0.25 9.93 36.41
CA THR A 528 1.51 10.39 37.03
C THR A 528 2.50 10.86 35.97
N GLY A 529 3.23 11.94 36.28
CA GLY A 529 4.34 12.45 35.46
C GLY A 529 4.02 13.71 34.65
N TYR A 530 2.77 13.87 34.19
CA TYR A 530 2.30 15.02 33.41
C TYR A 530 0.82 15.31 33.72
N GLY A 531 0.42 16.58 33.70
CA GLY A 531 -0.96 17.02 33.95
C GLY A 531 -1.91 16.74 32.78
N LEU A 532 -1.90 15.50 32.27
CA LEU A 532 -2.71 15.05 31.14
C LEU A 532 -4.17 14.91 31.56
N LEU A 533 -5.08 15.38 30.71
CA LEU A 533 -6.52 15.18 30.89
C LEU A 533 -7.04 13.94 30.17
N GLY A 534 -6.34 13.52 29.12
CA GLY A 534 -6.65 12.32 28.37
C GLY A 534 -5.52 11.96 27.44
N ILE A 535 -5.65 10.79 26.83
CA ILE A 535 -4.77 10.31 25.76
C ILE A 535 -5.53 9.34 24.86
N ALA A 536 -5.38 9.51 23.55
CA ALA A 536 -5.79 8.52 22.58
C ALA A 536 -4.68 7.50 22.32
N GLY A 537 -5.08 6.25 22.13
CA GLY A 537 -4.18 5.19 21.71
C GLY A 537 -3.68 5.34 20.28
N GLY A 538 -3.96 6.41 19.54
CA GLY A 538 -3.44 6.62 18.19
C GLY A 538 -4.24 7.67 17.43
N ILE A 539 -3.64 8.23 16.38
CA ILE A 539 -4.25 9.23 15.51
C ILE A 539 -4.19 8.74 14.05
N PRO A 540 -5.15 7.93 13.58
CA PRO A 540 -6.26 7.35 14.35
C PRO A 540 -5.88 6.11 15.16
N GLY A 541 -6.79 5.68 16.03
CA GLY A 541 -6.69 4.40 16.70
C GLY A 541 -7.20 3.23 15.84
N PRO A 542 -6.93 1.98 16.22
CA PRO A 542 -7.33 0.79 15.48
C PRO A 542 -8.85 0.67 15.31
N PRO A 543 -9.39 0.45 14.10
CA PRO A 543 -10.82 0.52 13.85
C PRO A 543 -11.54 -0.74 14.33
N ALA A 544 -12.25 -0.64 15.46
CA ALA A 544 -12.95 -1.77 16.11
C ALA A 544 -12.05 -2.99 16.39
N VAL A 545 -10.73 -2.77 16.50
CA VAL A 545 -9.77 -3.78 16.95
C VAL A 545 -9.54 -3.59 18.43
N HIS A 546 -9.62 -4.69 19.18
CA HIS A 546 -9.52 -4.69 20.63
C HIS A 546 -8.33 -5.52 21.12
N GLY A 547 -7.84 -5.20 22.31
CA GLY A 547 -6.75 -5.92 22.96
C GLY A 547 -5.36 -5.50 22.52
N THR A 548 -5.24 -4.45 21.69
CA THR A 548 -3.94 -3.85 21.35
C THR A 548 -3.59 -2.76 22.35
N THR A 549 -2.34 -2.35 22.37
CA THR A 549 -1.86 -1.23 23.20
C THR A 549 -2.36 0.13 22.72
N HIS A 550 -3.02 0.17 21.56
CA HIS A 550 -3.57 1.35 20.90
C HIS A 550 -5.12 1.33 20.85
N SER A 551 -5.79 0.30 21.38
CA SER A 551 -7.22 0.01 21.18
C SER A 551 -8.22 0.87 21.98
N ALA A 552 -7.80 1.97 22.60
CA ALA A 552 -8.68 2.78 23.43
C ALA A 552 -8.27 4.26 23.55
N VAL A 553 -9.11 5.03 24.23
CA VAL A 553 -8.78 6.34 24.81
C VAL A 553 -8.86 6.23 26.33
N ILE A 554 -8.01 6.98 27.04
CA ILE A 554 -7.99 7.03 28.51
C ILE A 554 -8.25 8.47 28.93
N VAL A 555 -9.12 8.67 29.92
CA VAL A 555 -9.52 9.98 30.42
C VAL A 555 -9.23 10.09 31.91
N ASN A 556 -8.56 11.18 32.29
CA ASN A 556 -8.31 11.58 33.67
C ASN A 556 -9.62 12.05 34.29
N LEU A 557 -10.20 11.20 35.10
CA LEU A 557 -11.49 11.48 35.68
C LEU A 557 -11.37 12.59 36.72
N ASP A 558 -10.42 12.57 37.66
CA ASP A 558 -10.34 13.57 38.73
C ASP A 558 -10.00 14.97 38.21
N GLY A 559 -9.04 15.06 37.27
CA GLY A 559 -8.60 16.30 36.64
C GLY A 559 -9.71 16.99 35.86
N ALA A 560 -10.47 16.24 35.06
CA ALA A 560 -11.61 16.79 34.33
C ALA A 560 -12.81 17.04 35.25
N TRP A 561 -13.03 16.17 36.24
CA TRP A 561 -14.09 16.31 37.23
C TRP A 561 -13.95 17.62 37.98
N GLY A 562 -12.75 18.09 38.32
CA GLY A 562 -12.54 19.41 38.95
C GLY A 562 -13.27 20.58 38.27
N TYR A 563 -13.48 20.52 36.95
CA TYR A 563 -14.09 21.59 36.14
C TYR A 563 -15.56 21.35 35.75
N GLY A 564 -16.11 20.15 35.97
CA GLY A 564 -17.53 19.85 35.76
C GLY A 564 -17.79 18.68 34.80
N GLY A 565 -19.01 18.16 34.79
CA GLY A 565 -19.40 17.04 33.93
C GLY A 565 -19.28 17.35 32.43
N ALA A 566 -19.75 18.54 32.00
CA ALA A 566 -19.62 18.95 30.60
C ALA A 566 -18.15 19.02 30.14
N PHE A 567 -17.25 19.51 31.00
CA PHE A 567 -15.82 19.54 30.67
C PHE A 567 -15.23 18.14 30.49
N LEU A 568 -15.62 17.17 31.33
CA LEU A 568 -15.28 15.76 31.11
C LEU A 568 -15.81 15.26 29.75
N GLY A 569 -17.05 15.63 29.39
CA GLY A 569 -17.62 15.31 28.08
C GLY A 569 -16.81 15.87 26.91
N GLN A 570 -16.30 17.09 27.05
CA GLN A 570 -15.40 17.71 26.07
C GLN A 570 -14.07 16.97 25.96
N VAL A 571 -13.46 16.56 27.08
CA VAL A 571 -12.21 15.77 27.06
C VAL A 571 -12.45 14.42 26.37
N ILE A 572 -13.54 13.72 26.70
CA ILE A 572 -13.90 12.47 25.99
C ILE A 572 -14.03 12.74 24.48
N ALA A 573 -14.75 13.80 24.10
CA ALA A 573 -14.95 14.16 22.70
C ALA A 573 -13.63 14.48 21.98
N HIS A 574 -12.69 15.13 22.66
CA HIS A 574 -11.36 15.47 22.12
C HIS A 574 -10.53 14.20 21.87
N GLU A 575 -10.39 13.33 22.88
CA GLU A 575 -9.59 12.11 22.75
C GLU A 575 -10.20 11.12 21.76
N VAL A 576 -11.53 10.96 21.76
CA VAL A 576 -12.19 10.16 20.73
C VAL A 576 -12.06 10.82 19.37
N GLY A 577 -11.97 12.16 19.29
CA GLY A 577 -11.68 12.88 18.05
C GLY A 577 -10.35 12.46 17.45
N HIS A 578 -9.30 12.40 18.28
CA HIS A 578 -8.00 11.82 17.92
C HIS A 578 -8.12 10.37 17.43
N TYR A 579 -8.81 9.54 18.20
CA TYR A 579 -9.03 8.13 17.84
C TYR A 579 -9.71 7.95 16.48
N LEU A 580 -10.57 8.91 16.07
CA LEU A 580 -11.25 8.93 14.77
C LEU A 580 -10.45 9.63 13.66
N GLY A 581 -9.22 10.08 13.93
CA GLY A 581 -8.29 10.64 12.95
C GLY A 581 -8.19 12.17 12.95
N LEU A 582 -8.69 12.87 13.97
CA LEU A 582 -8.47 14.31 14.07
C LEU A 582 -7.13 14.62 14.70
N TRP A 583 -6.44 15.61 14.16
CA TRP A 583 -5.21 16.15 14.73
C TRP A 583 -5.49 17.43 15.49
N HIS A 584 -4.54 17.86 16.31
CA HIS A 584 -4.64 19.18 16.90
C HIS A 584 -4.66 20.25 15.81
N SER A 585 -5.68 21.10 15.85
CA SER A 585 -5.81 22.29 15.01
C SER A 585 -4.70 23.32 15.24
N THR A 586 -3.93 23.16 16.31
CA THR A 586 -2.75 23.96 16.65
C THR A 586 -1.88 23.12 17.58
N GLU A 587 -0.66 22.78 17.20
CA GLU A 587 0.35 22.22 18.12
C GLU A 587 1.23 23.33 18.67
N ASN A 588 1.68 24.22 17.78
CA ASN A 588 2.47 25.38 18.14
C ASN A 588 1.78 26.70 17.73
N PRO A 589 1.29 27.51 18.69
CA PRO A 589 0.63 28.78 18.38
C PRO A 589 1.58 29.85 17.79
N GLU A 590 2.91 29.68 17.95
CA GLU A 590 3.93 30.56 17.35
C GLU A 590 4.27 30.16 15.90
N GLY A 591 3.71 29.05 15.41
CA GLY A 591 4.04 28.45 14.12
C GLY A 591 5.37 27.69 14.13
N GLY A 592 5.55 26.82 13.12
CA GLY A 592 6.71 25.93 13.02
C GLY A 592 6.41 24.51 13.48
N TRP A 593 7.44 23.66 13.52
CA TRP A 593 7.32 22.25 13.89
C TRP A 593 7.28 22.06 15.42
N PRO A 594 6.53 21.09 15.97
CA PRO A 594 5.49 20.31 15.28
C PRO A 594 4.31 21.23 14.91
N TYR A 595 3.83 21.05 13.69
CA TYR A 595 2.99 21.91 12.85
C TYR A 595 2.19 23.08 13.47
N GLY A 596 2.05 24.16 12.69
CA GLY A 596 1.15 25.26 13.02
C GLY A 596 -0.34 24.87 13.11
N GLY A 597 -0.77 23.71 12.60
CA GLY A 597 -2.15 23.22 12.68
C GLY A 597 -2.39 21.99 11.80
N ASP A 598 -3.56 21.35 11.94
CA ASP A 598 -3.95 20.10 11.27
C ASP A 598 -4.01 20.19 9.71
N PRO A 599 -4.12 19.07 8.97
CA PRO A 599 -4.16 19.09 7.50
C PRO A 599 -5.53 19.52 6.93
N LEU A 600 -6.45 20.05 7.74
CA LEU A 600 -7.76 20.47 7.27
C LEU A 600 -7.71 21.92 6.80
N ALA A 601 -8.35 22.21 5.67
CA ALA A 601 -8.34 23.56 5.11
C ALA A 601 -9.31 24.53 5.83
N ASP A 602 -10.24 24.01 6.63
CA ASP A 602 -11.31 24.77 7.28
C ASP A 602 -11.16 24.92 8.80
N THR A 603 -10.00 24.54 9.32
CA THR A 603 -9.55 24.79 10.68
C THR A 603 -8.61 26.01 10.68
N THR A 604 -8.46 26.66 11.83
CA THR A 604 -7.64 27.87 11.94
C THR A 604 -6.68 27.73 13.10
N THR A 605 -5.38 27.87 12.83
CA THR A 605 -4.34 27.94 13.86
C THR A 605 -4.66 29.02 14.90
N GLY A 606 -4.56 28.66 16.18
CA GLY A 606 -4.85 29.52 17.32
C GLY A 606 -6.34 29.62 17.68
N ASP A 607 -7.24 28.92 16.98
CA ASP A 607 -8.67 28.91 17.34
C ASP A 607 -8.90 28.07 18.60
N THR A 608 -8.87 28.75 19.75
CA THR A 608 -9.12 28.14 21.05
C THR A 608 -10.56 27.62 21.22
N ASN A 609 -11.49 27.93 20.29
CA ASN A 609 -12.85 27.39 20.35
C ASN A 609 -13.00 26.06 19.60
N ASN A 610 -11.98 25.63 18.85
CA ASN A 610 -11.98 24.32 18.21
C ASN A 610 -11.87 23.23 19.29
N LEU A 611 -12.60 22.12 19.10
CA LEU A 611 -12.51 20.95 19.98
C LEU A 611 -11.07 20.44 20.05
N MET A 612 -10.39 20.37 18.91
CA MET A 612 -9.03 19.86 18.76
C MET A 612 -7.98 20.94 18.98
N TYR A 613 -8.25 21.96 19.81
CA TYR A 613 -7.20 22.85 20.27
C TYR A 613 -6.40 22.14 21.38
N TRP A 614 -5.07 22.12 21.29
CA TRP A 614 -4.19 21.29 22.12
C TRP A 614 -4.25 21.52 23.64
N GLN A 615 -4.79 22.65 24.09
CA GLN A 615 -4.89 22.93 25.52
C GLN A 615 -6.20 22.41 26.10
N ALA A 616 -6.13 22.03 27.38
CA ALA A 616 -7.26 21.64 28.22
C ALA A 616 -8.50 22.55 28.09
N ALA A 617 -8.33 23.86 27.88
CA ALA A 617 -9.40 24.82 27.70
C ALA A 617 -9.77 25.08 26.22
N GLY A 618 -9.61 24.07 25.35
CA GLY A 618 -10.16 24.10 24.00
C GLY A 618 -11.67 24.32 24.02
N GLY A 619 -12.28 24.59 22.87
CA GLY A 619 -13.73 24.75 22.80
C GLY A 619 -14.42 23.43 22.51
N SER A 620 -15.66 23.51 22.08
CA SER A 620 -16.50 22.35 21.77
C SER A 620 -16.98 22.35 20.32
N ARG A 621 -16.31 23.13 19.45
CA ARG A 621 -16.67 23.29 18.04
C ARG A 621 -15.85 22.35 17.16
N LEU A 622 -16.54 21.60 16.31
CA LEU A 622 -15.95 20.89 15.19
C LEU A 622 -16.15 21.69 13.89
N SER A 623 -15.16 21.71 13.01
CA SER A 623 -15.30 22.21 11.63
C SER A 623 -16.08 21.22 10.76
N ALA A 624 -16.45 21.65 9.55
CA ALA A 624 -17.11 20.77 8.59
C ALA A 624 -16.15 19.66 8.10
N GLY A 625 -14.89 20.01 7.90
CA GLY A 625 -13.78 19.10 7.57
C GLY A 625 -13.53 18.08 8.67
N GLN A 626 -13.50 18.51 9.94
CA GLN A 626 -13.35 17.59 11.07
C GLN A 626 -14.51 16.59 11.11
N GLY A 627 -15.76 17.05 10.98
CA GLY A 627 -16.91 16.15 10.90
C GLY A 627 -16.87 15.21 9.68
N TRP A 628 -16.33 15.68 8.56
CA TRP A 628 -16.17 14.87 7.34
C TRP A 628 -15.18 13.72 7.53
N VAL A 629 -14.06 13.95 8.22
CA VAL A 629 -13.06 12.92 8.57
C VAL A 629 -13.66 11.91 9.54
N MET A 630 -14.26 12.38 10.63
CA MET A 630 -14.82 11.49 11.67
C MET A 630 -15.87 10.54 11.10
N ARG A 631 -16.77 11.01 10.24
CA ARG A 631 -17.79 10.15 9.63
C ARG A 631 -17.20 9.12 8.66
N ARG A 632 -16.01 9.36 8.11
CA ARG A 632 -15.30 8.41 7.23
C ARG A 632 -14.49 7.38 7.99
N SER A 633 -14.21 7.59 9.28
CA SER A 633 -13.51 6.59 10.08
C SER A 633 -14.27 5.26 10.05
N PRO A 634 -13.61 4.13 9.76
CA PRO A 634 -14.17 2.79 9.89
C PRO A 634 -14.55 2.40 11.33
N THR A 635 -14.27 3.22 12.34
CA THR A 635 -14.80 3.07 13.72
C THR A 635 -16.25 3.58 13.85
N VAL A 636 -16.66 4.49 12.96
CA VAL A 636 -18.02 5.05 12.93
C VAL A 636 -18.85 4.27 11.92
N ARG A 637 -19.92 3.61 12.37
CA ARG A 637 -20.83 2.89 11.48
C ARG A 637 -21.74 3.87 10.75
N THR A 638 -22.25 3.47 9.59
CA THR A 638 -23.38 4.20 9.00
C THR A 638 -24.66 4.01 9.84
N PRO A 639 -25.63 4.92 9.74
CA PRO A 639 -26.81 4.96 10.61
C PRO A 639 -27.72 3.73 10.61
#